data_AF-A0A7E5WJL9-F1
#
_entry.id   AF-A0A7E5WJL9-F1
#
_cell.length_a   1.000
_cell.length_b   1.000
_cell.length_c   1.000
_cell.angle_alpha   90.00
_cell.angle_beta   90.00
_cell.angle_gamma   90.00
#
_symmetry.space_group_name_H-M   'P 1'
#
loop_
_entity.id
_entity.type
_entity.pdbx_description
1 polymer ?
#
loop_
_entity_poly.entity_id
_entity_poly.type
_entity_poly.pdbx_seq_one_letter_code
_entity_poly.pdbx_strand_id
1 'polypeptide(L)'
;MKCISFLVYELERCFSSLCASLYRVFFTDCNEPSSLRCVSFMCGFCLGQIYYNTLLRKIPFPYDLGYAVSLVLSIILGVGTAISIQMRCICLLIFPMYCGKAGRGVMKAVALTYVVAGPITNMGMNAREVVRVFACSAQLSYNLSKEKYMLMAEPFRATALSLQSEMDQMKDALKSVRDITVPIEQELEDTEEVREKQKQSDYLDTLLALNCRSKDIETRYLKGSKTKERHHTIEQNYKRKLEYRCQYQITSAVGVCIEAFSLAYDNCIAHAPAYVGWMLCSPFKLKLVCNFINDIQRNDTCDATRQVGTGFGEGYLALENAKNALSGNLGEMEMKYEITFERELFDVQDAKETGERVMHAFEEKNILLRCVIVALNVCMALLFLRIVTAAISYHDMYLTGIEYDNVYITPYFKGLDAKRKRKGEMTLLPLKKMERSKYIDIHSMTYKMAERSKLVTHVLKVMLEVVTATTFVMLDRLFYEALDVVRQHAQLDTAHRGTHDLSVEVKGTGLLASLLRKLLYHLALGVDTSGQRSVTNKQCVPHPRAMPAIYFFKIYGGYVWILLLLYVNPYTLRLRRLICSYFYPIREKHRILHLYNDILKKRLKMQKTLRRKAVQAVRAHYLSGENLLSLRMKFPYVLGWLHALPAARMTCLICGETEPRTGQYSQNWHSCSSPKCPFVYCGECWREAGARCLACDPSLNDLSDVDSLSDDVQLRY
;
A
#
# COMPACT_ATOMS: atom_id res chain seq x y z
N MET A 1 -27.49 -50.76 -33.66
CA MET A 1 -28.32 -51.38 -32.59
C MET A 1 -27.55 -52.29 -31.62
N LYS A 2 -26.28 -52.68 -31.89
CA LYS A 2 -25.48 -53.55 -30.99
C LYS A 2 -24.51 -52.84 -30.01
N CYS A 3 -24.09 -51.60 -30.27
CA CYS A 3 -23.19 -50.86 -29.34
C CYS A 3 -23.85 -50.31 -28.06
N ILE A 4 -25.18 -50.24 -27.98
CA ILE A 4 -25.87 -49.52 -26.88
C ILE A 4 -26.48 -50.49 -25.85
N SER A 5 -26.83 -51.71 -26.27
CA SER A 5 -26.96 -52.82 -25.32
C SER A 5 -25.63 -53.06 -24.60
N PHE A 6 -24.50 -52.90 -25.28
CA PHE A 6 -23.16 -52.97 -24.67
C PHE A 6 -22.87 -51.82 -23.70
N LEU A 7 -23.38 -50.60 -23.92
CA LEU A 7 -23.11 -49.44 -23.04
C LEU A 7 -24.04 -49.37 -21.83
N VAL A 8 -25.27 -49.89 -21.93
CA VAL A 8 -26.17 -50.10 -20.79
C VAL A 8 -25.73 -51.32 -19.99
N TYR A 9 -25.29 -52.39 -20.67
CA TYR A 9 -24.59 -53.51 -20.04
C TYR A 9 -23.29 -53.04 -19.37
N GLU A 10 -22.50 -52.14 -19.98
CA GLU A 10 -21.30 -51.56 -19.37
C GLU A 10 -21.60 -50.52 -18.28
N LEU A 11 -22.77 -49.89 -18.22
CA LEU A 11 -23.17 -49.02 -17.10
C LEU A 11 -23.72 -49.82 -15.92
N GLU A 12 -24.51 -50.87 -16.18
CA GLU A 12 -24.87 -51.90 -15.20
C GLU A 12 -23.62 -52.63 -14.70
N ARG A 13 -22.69 -52.94 -15.61
CA ARG A 13 -21.39 -53.56 -15.30
C ARG A 13 -20.41 -52.57 -14.69
N CYS A 14 -20.47 -51.27 -14.93
CA CYS A 14 -19.63 -50.26 -14.26
C CYS A 14 -20.14 -49.99 -12.84
N PHE A 15 -21.47 -50.00 -12.63
CA PHE A 15 -22.03 -50.08 -11.28
C PHE A 15 -21.74 -51.44 -10.60
N SER A 16 -21.70 -52.54 -11.36
CA SER A 16 -21.30 -53.85 -10.84
C SER A 16 -19.77 -54.05 -10.73
N SER A 17 -18.95 -53.26 -11.40
CA SER A 17 -17.48 -53.41 -11.46
C SER A 17 -16.77 -52.43 -10.55
N LEU A 18 -17.33 -51.23 -10.30
CA LEU A 18 -16.82 -50.37 -9.23
C LEU A 18 -17.14 -50.95 -7.84
N CYS A 19 -18.25 -51.69 -7.68
CA CYS A 19 -18.47 -52.59 -6.55
C CYS A 19 -19.75 -53.44 -6.74
N ALA A 20 -19.63 -54.73 -7.11
CA ALA A 20 -20.76 -55.67 -7.18
C ALA A 20 -21.56 -55.74 -5.86
N SER A 21 -20.88 -55.46 -4.75
CA SER A 21 -21.43 -55.33 -3.41
C SER A 21 -22.36 -54.12 -3.27
N LEU A 22 -22.00 -52.93 -3.77
CA LEU A 22 -22.85 -51.72 -3.67
C LEU A 22 -24.12 -51.85 -4.51
N TYR A 23 -24.05 -52.50 -5.67
CA TYR A 23 -25.21 -52.79 -6.49
C TYR A 23 -26.23 -53.66 -5.75
N ARG A 24 -25.79 -54.76 -5.11
CA ARG A 24 -26.67 -55.61 -4.30
C ARG A 24 -27.23 -54.91 -3.06
N VAL A 25 -26.56 -53.89 -2.54
CA VAL A 25 -26.92 -53.22 -1.27
C VAL A 25 -28.01 -52.18 -1.42
N PHE A 26 -27.99 -51.45 -2.53
CA PHE A 26 -28.97 -50.41 -2.77
C PHE A 26 -30.16 -50.91 -3.60
N PHE A 27 -29.97 -51.94 -4.44
CA PHE A 27 -30.98 -52.37 -5.41
C PHE A 27 -31.65 -53.71 -5.01
N THR A 28 -32.09 -53.89 -3.76
CA THR A 28 -32.83 -55.11 -3.36
C THR A 28 -34.18 -54.84 -2.72
N ASP A 29 -35.13 -55.73 -3.02
CA ASP A 29 -36.50 -55.73 -2.52
C ASP A 29 -36.60 -55.88 -0.99
N CYS A 30 -37.74 -55.51 -0.44
CA CYS A 30 -38.00 -55.44 1.00
C CYS A 30 -38.03 -56.79 1.73
N ASN A 31 -38.04 -57.91 1.01
CA ASN A 31 -38.41 -59.23 1.55
C ASN A 31 -37.24 -60.24 1.67
N GLU A 32 -36.01 -59.81 1.95
CA GLU A 32 -34.83 -60.72 1.91
C GLU A 32 -33.69 -60.37 2.94
N PRO A 33 -32.61 -61.19 3.07
CA PRO A 33 -32.03 -61.66 4.35
C PRO A 33 -31.29 -60.61 5.20
N SER A 34 -31.06 -60.94 6.47
CA SER A 34 -30.37 -60.11 7.48
C SER A 34 -28.99 -59.60 7.02
N SER A 35 -28.26 -60.38 6.22
CA SER A 35 -26.93 -60.01 5.72
C SER A 35 -26.94 -58.74 4.86
N LEU A 36 -27.95 -58.55 3.99
CA LEU A 36 -28.03 -57.35 3.14
C LEU A 36 -28.39 -56.09 3.93
N ARG A 37 -29.22 -56.22 4.98
CA ARG A 37 -29.53 -55.09 5.88
C ARG A 37 -28.28 -54.60 6.61
N CYS A 38 -27.39 -55.51 7.01
CA CYS A 38 -26.09 -55.15 7.58
C CYS A 38 -25.22 -54.39 6.58
N VAL A 39 -25.20 -54.78 5.31
CA VAL A 39 -24.39 -54.06 4.31
C VAL A 39 -25.00 -52.70 3.95
N SER A 40 -26.33 -52.56 3.92
CA SER A 40 -27.00 -51.25 3.79
C SER A 40 -26.67 -50.33 4.97
N PHE A 41 -26.67 -50.88 6.21
CA PHE A 41 -26.23 -50.14 7.40
C PHE A 41 -24.80 -49.63 7.25
N MET A 42 -23.88 -50.51 6.85
CA MET A 42 -22.47 -50.13 6.66
C MET A 42 -22.32 -49.04 5.60
N CYS A 43 -23.09 -49.10 4.50
CA CYS A 43 -23.07 -48.05 3.48
C CYS A 43 -23.59 -46.71 4.01
N GLY A 44 -24.71 -46.70 4.75
CA GLY A 44 -25.22 -45.48 5.37
C GLY A 44 -24.26 -44.90 6.41
N PHE A 45 -23.63 -45.76 7.22
CA PHE A 45 -22.64 -45.36 8.20
C PHE A 45 -21.39 -44.77 7.54
N CYS A 46 -20.86 -45.41 6.50
CA CYS A 46 -19.73 -44.90 5.72
C CYS A 46 -20.06 -43.54 5.07
N LEU A 47 -21.27 -43.35 4.54
CA LEU A 47 -21.70 -42.05 4.00
C LEU A 47 -21.69 -40.95 5.07
N GLY A 48 -22.14 -41.25 6.28
CA GLY A 48 -22.05 -40.34 7.43
C GLY A 48 -20.60 -39.99 7.79
N GLN A 49 -19.70 -40.97 7.82
CA GLN A 49 -18.28 -40.75 8.08
C GLN A 49 -17.58 -39.94 6.99
N ILE A 50 -17.93 -40.16 5.71
CA ILE A 50 -17.44 -39.36 4.60
C ILE A 50 -17.89 -37.91 4.75
N TYR A 51 -19.17 -37.68 5.09
CA TYR A 51 -19.70 -36.33 5.31
C TYR A 51 -18.94 -35.60 6.43
N TYR A 52 -18.67 -36.29 7.55
CA TYR A 52 -17.92 -35.70 8.65
C TYR A 52 -16.48 -35.35 8.26
N ASN A 53 -15.72 -36.32 7.73
CA ASN A 53 -14.29 -36.14 7.44
C ASN A 53 -14.02 -35.11 6.35
N THR A 54 -14.93 -34.96 5.38
CA THR A 54 -14.73 -34.06 4.23
C THR A 54 -15.23 -32.64 4.49
N LEU A 55 -16.31 -32.48 5.26
CA LEU A 55 -17.00 -31.20 5.44
C LEU A 55 -17.02 -30.73 6.90
N LEU A 56 -17.64 -31.50 7.80
CA LEU A 56 -17.84 -31.06 9.20
C LEU A 56 -16.53 -30.89 9.97
N ARG A 57 -15.50 -31.70 9.67
CA ARG A 57 -14.18 -31.58 10.32
C ARG A 57 -13.49 -30.24 10.06
N LYS A 58 -13.89 -29.51 9.01
CA LYS A 58 -13.37 -28.17 8.70
C LYS A 58 -14.02 -27.06 9.54
N ILE A 59 -15.09 -27.37 10.28
CA ILE A 59 -15.74 -26.45 11.21
C ILE A 59 -15.05 -26.63 12.58
N PRO A 60 -14.61 -25.55 13.23
CA PRO A 60 -14.02 -25.63 14.57
C PRO A 60 -15.11 -25.93 15.60
N PHE A 61 -15.40 -27.21 15.82
CA PHE A 61 -16.25 -27.64 16.93
C PHE A 61 -15.44 -27.63 18.24
N PRO A 62 -16.02 -27.13 19.35
CA PRO A 62 -15.38 -27.21 20.65
C PRO A 62 -15.41 -28.67 21.17
N TYR A 63 -14.30 -29.14 21.77
CA TYR A 63 -14.15 -30.47 22.39
C TYR A 63 -14.43 -31.66 21.42
N ASP A 64 -14.68 -32.86 21.98
CA ASP A 64 -15.05 -34.07 21.24
C ASP A 64 -16.48 -34.04 20.65
N LEU A 65 -17.17 -32.90 20.72
CA LEU A 65 -18.53 -32.71 20.22
C LEU A 65 -18.65 -33.04 18.73
N GLY A 66 -17.61 -32.71 17.95
CA GLY A 66 -17.56 -33.03 16.52
C GLY A 66 -17.62 -34.54 16.25
N TYR A 67 -16.88 -35.33 17.05
CA TYR A 67 -16.87 -36.80 16.93
C TYR A 67 -18.20 -37.39 17.37
N ALA A 68 -18.80 -36.89 18.46
CA ALA A 68 -20.12 -37.32 18.93
C ALA A 68 -21.21 -37.08 17.86
N VAL A 69 -21.24 -35.89 17.27
CA VAL A 69 -22.18 -35.54 16.18
C VAL A 69 -21.97 -36.44 14.96
N SER A 70 -20.71 -36.71 14.59
CA SER A 70 -20.38 -37.64 13.50
C SER A 70 -20.93 -39.04 13.72
N LEU A 71 -20.70 -39.59 14.92
CA LEU A 71 -21.14 -40.93 15.29
C LEU A 71 -22.66 -41.02 15.26
N VAL A 72 -23.36 -40.07 15.88
CA VAL A 72 -24.83 -40.03 15.92
C VAL A 72 -25.41 -39.93 14.51
N LEU A 73 -24.93 -39.00 13.67
CA LEU A 73 -25.40 -38.87 12.29
C LEU A 73 -25.14 -40.15 11.47
N SER A 74 -23.97 -40.77 11.64
CA SER A 74 -23.61 -42.00 10.92
C SER A 74 -24.48 -43.19 11.33
N ILE A 75 -24.79 -43.31 12.62
CA ILE A 75 -25.71 -44.35 13.14
C ILE A 75 -27.11 -44.12 12.60
N ILE A 76 -27.63 -42.88 12.65
CA ILE A 76 -28.97 -42.56 12.13
C ILE A 76 -29.07 -42.86 10.62
N LEU A 77 -28.08 -42.47 9.83
CA LEU A 77 -28.01 -42.79 8.40
C LEU A 77 -27.89 -44.30 8.15
N GLY A 78 -27.08 -45.01 8.94
CA GLY A 78 -26.93 -46.46 8.87
C GLY A 78 -28.25 -47.19 9.17
N VAL A 79 -28.90 -46.88 10.29
CA VAL A 79 -30.19 -47.48 10.68
C VAL A 79 -31.27 -47.12 9.66
N GLY A 80 -31.34 -45.86 9.23
CA GLY A 80 -32.32 -45.38 8.26
C GLY A 80 -32.22 -46.11 6.92
N THR A 81 -31.01 -46.29 6.40
CA THR A 81 -30.76 -47.06 5.16
C THR A 81 -30.94 -48.56 5.34
N ALA A 82 -30.76 -49.11 6.54
CA ALA A 82 -31.02 -50.52 6.81
C ALA A 82 -32.52 -50.85 6.78
N ILE A 83 -33.37 -49.95 7.28
CA ILE A 83 -34.80 -50.22 7.49
C ILE A 83 -35.70 -49.65 6.38
N SER A 84 -35.42 -48.45 5.87
CA SER A 84 -36.34 -47.70 5.00
C SER A 84 -35.91 -47.69 3.53
N ILE A 85 -36.82 -48.14 2.64
CA ILE A 85 -36.64 -47.99 1.18
C ILE A 85 -36.51 -46.52 0.78
N GLN A 86 -37.28 -45.62 1.41
CA GLN A 86 -37.23 -44.18 1.14
C GLN A 86 -35.82 -43.64 1.38
N MET A 87 -35.22 -44.00 2.53
CA MET A 87 -33.86 -43.56 2.86
C MET A 87 -32.81 -44.14 1.92
N ARG A 88 -32.94 -45.40 1.49
CA ARG A 88 -32.05 -46.00 0.47
C ARG A 88 -32.13 -45.24 -0.86
N CYS A 89 -33.35 -44.94 -1.32
CA CYS A 89 -33.60 -44.18 -2.54
C CYS A 89 -33.02 -42.76 -2.45
N ILE A 90 -33.29 -42.04 -1.35
CA ILE A 90 -32.76 -40.68 -1.13
C ILE A 90 -31.23 -40.69 -1.09
N CYS A 91 -30.60 -41.66 -0.41
CA CYS A 91 -29.13 -41.77 -0.37
C CYS A 91 -28.54 -41.97 -1.76
N LEU A 92 -29.13 -42.81 -2.60
CA LEU A 92 -28.71 -42.95 -4.00
C LEU A 92 -28.96 -41.69 -4.83
N LEU A 93 -30.05 -40.97 -4.56
CA LEU A 93 -30.37 -39.72 -5.25
C LEU A 93 -29.39 -38.58 -4.92
N ILE A 94 -28.66 -38.62 -3.80
CA ILE A 94 -27.62 -37.63 -3.50
C ILE A 94 -26.55 -37.58 -4.60
N PHE A 95 -26.18 -38.72 -5.19
CA PHE A 95 -25.17 -38.79 -6.26
C PHE A 95 -25.55 -37.99 -7.51
N PRO A 96 -26.70 -38.21 -8.18
CA PRO A 96 -27.11 -37.39 -9.31
C PRO A 96 -27.41 -35.93 -8.93
N MET A 97 -27.82 -35.66 -7.68
CA MET A 97 -28.06 -34.29 -7.20
C MET A 97 -26.75 -33.51 -6.97
N TYR A 98 -25.66 -34.19 -6.61
CA TYR A 98 -24.33 -33.60 -6.51
C TYR A 98 -23.84 -33.09 -7.88
N CYS A 99 -24.07 -33.85 -8.96
CA CYS A 99 -23.77 -33.38 -10.31
C CYS A 99 -24.71 -32.26 -10.80
N GLY A 100 -25.82 -32.05 -10.10
CA GLY A 100 -26.84 -31.05 -10.39
C GLY A 100 -26.47 -29.62 -9.99
N LYS A 101 -27.47 -28.74 -9.98
CA LYS A 101 -27.30 -27.32 -9.63
C LYS A 101 -26.78 -27.14 -8.19
N ALA A 102 -27.24 -27.97 -7.26
CA ALA A 102 -26.86 -27.88 -5.86
C ALA A 102 -25.37 -28.17 -5.64
N GLY A 103 -24.87 -29.33 -6.11
CA GLY A 103 -23.46 -29.67 -5.91
C GLY A 103 -22.49 -28.84 -6.75
N ARG A 104 -22.89 -28.32 -7.92
CA ARG A 104 -22.10 -27.28 -8.60
C ARG A 104 -21.97 -26.01 -7.78
N GLY A 105 -23.02 -25.61 -7.06
CA GLY A 105 -22.97 -24.47 -6.13
C GLY A 105 -21.96 -24.71 -5.00
N VAL A 106 -21.96 -25.91 -4.43
CA VAL A 106 -20.96 -26.36 -3.43
C VAL A 106 -19.56 -26.28 -4.03
N MET A 107 -19.31 -26.87 -5.20
CA MET A 107 -17.97 -26.88 -5.81
C MET A 107 -17.46 -25.47 -6.16
N LYS A 108 -18.34 -24.57 -6.60
CA LYS A 108 -17.98 -23.16 -6.83
C LYS A 108 -17.52 -22.47 -5.54
N ALA A 109 -18.22 -22.71 -4.44
CA ALA A 109 -17.86 -22.14 -3.16
C ALA A 109 -16.57 -22.79 -2.60
N VAL A 110 -16.30 -24.08 -2.84
CA VAL A 110 -14.99 -24.71 -2.56
C VAL A 110 -13.87 -24.03 -3.33
N ALA A 111 -14.07 -23.81 -4.64
CA ALA A 111 -13.08 -23.13 -5.48
C ALA A 111 -12.79 -21.71 -4.97
N LEU A 112 -13.84 -20.96 -4.60
CA LEU A 112 -13.70 -19.64 -3.97
C LEU A 112 -12.91 -19.71 -2.66
N THR A 113 -13.19 -20.67 -1.78
CA THR A 113 -12.43 -20.86 -0.54
C THR A 113 -10.94 -21.10 -0.82
N TYR A 114 -10.60 -21.86 -1.87
CA TYR A 114 -9.21 -22.06 -2.26
C TYR A 114 -8.56 -20.81 -2.87
N VAL A 115 -9.31 -19.96 -3.58
CA VAL A 115 -8.82 -18.65 -4.04
C VAL A 115 -8.55 -17.73 -2.84
N VAL A 116 -9.41 -17.73 -1.82
CA VAL A 116 -9.23 -16.91 -0.61
C VAL A 116 -8.05 -17.43 0.23
N ALA A 117 -8.01 -18.73 0.50
CA ALA A 117 -6.98 -19.34 1.34
C ALA A 117 -5.62 -19.53 0.63
N GLY A 118 -5.59 -19.43 -0.70
CA GLY A 118 -4.38 -19.50 -1.52
C GLY A 118 -3.87 -18.10 -1.85
N PRO A 119 -4.10 -17.60 -3.08
CA PRO A 119 -3.48 -16.37 -3.56
C PRO A 119 -3.84 -15.14 -2.71
N ILE A 120 -5.08 -14.99 -2.23
CA ILE A 120 -5.47 -13.80 -1.47
C ILE A 120 -4.75 -13.71 -0.12
N THR A 121 -4.70 -14.83 0.62
CA THR A 121 -3.96 -14.87 1.89
C THR A 121 -2.45 -14.76 1.66
N ASN A 122 -1.91 -15.37 0.60
CA ASN A 122 -0.48 -15.27 0.28
C ASN A 122 -0.07 -13.84 -0.10
N MET A 123 -0.87 -13.13 -0.91
CA MET A 123 -0.69 -11.71 -1.19
C MET A 123 -0.70 -10.87 0.09
N GLY A 124 -1.61 -11.17 1.02
CA GLY A 124 -1.63 -10.53 2.33
C GLY A 124 -0.31 -10.73 3.09
N MET A 125 0.22 -11.95 3.12
CA MET A 125 1.50 -12.23 3.78
C MET A 125 2.68 -11.52 3.10
N ASN A 126 2.66 -11.42 1.77
CA ASN A 126 3.66 -10.65 1.02
C ASN A 126 3.54 -9.14 1.27
N ALA A 127 2.31 -8.60 1.36
CA ALA A 127 2.08 -7.21 1.73
C ALA A 127 2.59 -6.89 3.15
N ARG A 128 2.47 -7.84 4.10
CA ARG A 128 3.07 -7.73 5.43
C ARG A 128 4.60 -7.58 5.35
N GLU A 129 5.25 -8.36 4.49
CA GLU A 129 6.69 -8.25 4.26
C GLU A 129 7.08 -6.89 3.65
N VAL A 130 6.29 -6.34 2.73
CA VAL A 130 6.53 -4.99 2.17
C VAL A 130 6.59 -3.94 3.28
N VAL A 131 5.60 -3.94 4.17
CA VAL A 131 5.53 -2.95 5.26
C VAL A 131 6.69 -3.12 6.24
N ARG A 132 7.01 -4.38 6.60
CA ARG A 132 8.17 -4.70 7.46
C ARG A 132 9.48 -4.18 6.87
N VAL A 133 9.69 -4.42 5.57
CA VAL A 133 10.90 -4.02 4.85
C VAL A 133 10.99 -2.50 4.75
N PHE A 134 9.87 -1.82 4.46
CA PHE A 134 9.82 -0.37 4.40
C PHE A 134 10.18 0.27 5.75
N ALA A 135 9.55 -0.19 6.84
CA ALA A 135 9.83 0.32 8.19
C ALA A 135 11.29 0.04 8.62
N CYS A 136 11.79 -1.17 8.36
CA CYS A 136 13.17 -1.53 8.66
C CYS A 136 14.18 -0.71 7.85
N SER A 137 13.93 -0.52 6.55
CA SER A 137 14.82 0.24 5.66
C SER A 137 14.85 1.73 6.00
N ALA A 138 13.71 2.31 6.40
CA ALA A 138 13.65 3.68 6.89
C ALA A 138 14.46 3.85 8.18
N GLN A 139 14.29 2.95 9.15
CA GLN A 139 15.07 2.94 10.40
C GLN A 139 16.57 2.79 10.12
N LEU A 140 16.95 1.87 9.24
CA LEU A 140 18.35 1.64 8.88
C LEU A 140 18.95 2.88 8.20
N SER A 141 18.22 3.49 7.27
CA SER A 141 18.65 4.69 6.54
C SER A 141 18.87 5.88 7.49
N TYR A 142 18.02 6.02 8.51
CA TYR A 142 18.20 7.05 9.54
C TYR A 142 19.37 6.76 10.46
N ASN A 143 19.52 5.53 10.96
CA ASN A 143 20.66 5.17 11.82
C ASN A 143 21.98 5.42 11.06
N LEU A 144 22.05 5.05 9.78
CA LEU A 144 23.18 5.35 8.91
C LEU A 144 23.39 6.85 8.70
N SER A 145 22.33 7.61 8.46
CA SER A 145 22.41 9.06 8.27
C SER A 145 22.84 9.79 9.54
N LYS A 146 22.36 9.34 10.70
CA LYS A 146 22.73 9.84 12.03
C LYS A 146 24.20 9.57 12.31
N GLU A 147 24.67 8.35 12.09
CA GLU A 147 26.09 7.98 12.24
C GLU A 147 26.97 8.79 11.27
N LYS A 148 26.60 8.89 9.99
CA LYS A 148 27.31 9.72 9.01
C LYS A 148 27.38 11.19 9.43
N TYR A 149 26.28 11.72 9.97
CA TYR A 149 26.23 13.11 10.44
C TYR A 149 27.08 13.31 11.70
N MET A 150 27.05 12.38 12.68
CA MET A 150 27.91 12.46 13.86
C MET A 150 29.39 12.42 13.46
N LEU A 151 29.77 11.48 12.61
CA LEU A 151 31.14 11.37 12.09
C LEU A 151 31.59 12.64 11.35
N MET A 152 30.67 13.32 10.66
CA MET A 152 30.99 14.57 9.98
C MET A 152 31.03 15.77 10.94
N ALA A 153 30.09 15.92 11.86
CA ALA A 153 29.90 17.11 12.68
C ALA A 153 30.76 17.15 13.96
N GLU A 154 31.03 15.99 14.56
CA GLU A 154 31.82 15.86 15.78
C GLU A 154 33.25 16.45 15.67
N PRO A 155 34.05 16.18 14.61
CA PRO A 155 35.37 16.77 14.47
C PRO A 155 35.31 18.30 14.35
N PHE A 156 34.31 18.87 13.66
CA PHE A 156 34.13 20.32 13.59
C PHE A 156 33.74 20.93 14.94
N ARG A 157 32.85 20.27 15.70
CA ARG A 157 32.47 20.72 17.05
C ARG A 157 33.67 20.68 18.00
N ALA A 158 34.43 19.59 18.00
CA ALA A 158 35.63 19.45 18.83
C ALA A 158 36.68 20.52 18.47
N THR A 159 36.86 20.78 17.18
CA THR A 159 37.77 21.81 16.68
C THR A 159 37.35 23.20 17.14
N ALA A 160 36.07 23.57 16.99
CA ALA A 160 35.54 24.86 17.42
C ALA A 160 35.75 25.10 18.93
N LEU A 161 35.46 24.10 19.77
CA LEU A 161 35.67 24.19 21.23
C LEU A 161 37.17 24.31 21.58
N SER A 162 38.05 23.60 20.87
CA SER A 162 39.49 23.68 21.12
C SER A 162 40.08 25.06 20.80
N LEU A 163 39.58 25.72 19.75
CA LEU A 163 40.03 27.05 19.32
C LEU A 163 39.66 28.15 20.31
N GLN A 164 38.54 28.00 21.02
CA GLN A 164 38.10 29.00 22.01
C GLN A 164 39.19 29.29 23.03
N SER A 165 39.84 28.23 23.55
CA SER A 165 40.93 28.37 24.53
C SER A 165 42.15 29.14 24.01
N GLU A 166 42.47 29.02 22.71
CA GLU A 166 43.59 29.76 22.11
C GLU A 166 43.21 31.19 21.75
N MET A 167 41.95 31.43 21.38
CA MET A 167 41.42 32.78 21.19
C MET A 167 41.40 33.57 22.51
N ASP A 168 41.07 32.91 23.62
CA ASP A 168 41.15 33.52 24.96
C ASP A 168 42.59 33.90 25.31
N GLN A 169 43.57 33.01 25.08
CA GLN A 169 45.00 33.31 25.27
C GLN A 169 45.49 34.47 24.39
N MET A 170 45.01 34.54 23.14
CA MET A 170 45.34 35.63 22.24
C MET A 170 44.75 36.96 22.72
N LYS A 171 43.51 36.94 23.21
CA LYS A 171 42.85 38.11 23.81
C LYS A 171 43.58 38.60 25.06
N ASP A 172 44.06 37.69 25.90
CA ASP A 172 44.85 38.02 27.09
C ASP A 172 46.21 38.64 26.72
N ALA A 173 46.88 38.13 25.69
CA ALA A 173 48.12 38.73 25.18
C ALA A 173 47.90 40.15 24.64
N LEU A 174 46.81 40.38 23.89
CA LEU A 174 46.42 41.70 23.40
C LEU A 174 46.10 42.65 24.55
N LYS A 175 45.43 42.15 25.60
CA LYS A 175 45.14 42.92 26.80
C LYS A 175 46.42 43.35 27.52
N SER A 176 47.39 42.45 27.67
CA SER A 176 48.68 42.77 28.28
C SER A 176 49.44 43.87 27.52
N VAL A 177 49.46 43.84 26.18
CA VAL A 177 50.07 44.91 25.37
C VAL A 177 49.33 46.24 25.54
N ARG A 178 47.99 46.20 25.60
CA ARG A 178 47.17 47.40 25.88
C ARG A 178 47.47 47.98 27.26
N ASP A 179 47.55 47.14 28.29
CA ASP A 179 47.77 47.55 29.68
C ASP A 179 49.14 48.24 29.86
N ILE A 180 50.15 47.86 29.06
CA ILE A 180 51.48 48.52 29.06
C ILE A 180 51.49 49.81 28.24
N THR A 181 50.81 49.82 27.09
CA THR A 181 50.89 50.94 26.14
C THR A 181 50.05 52.15 26.56
N VAL A 182 48.88 51.94 27.18
CA VAL A 182 47.96 53.02 27.58
C VAL A 182 48.60 54.00 28.58
N PRO A 183 49.28 53.56 29.66
CA PRO A 183 49.96 54.48 30.58
C PRO A 183 51.07 55.30 29.91
N ILE A 184 51.79 54.72 28.95
CA ILE A 184 52.86 55.41 28.21
C ILE A 184 52.27 56.49 27.29
N GLU A 185 51.18 56.17 26.59
CA GLU A 185 50.42 57.11 25.76
C GLU A 185 49.88 58.27 26.60
N GLN A 186 49.30 57.97 27.78
CA GLN A 186 48.85 58.99 28.73
C GLN A 186 49.99 59.90 29.20
N GLU A 187 51.14 59.36 29.62
CA GLU A 187 52.27 60.17 30.09
C GLU A 187 52.83 61.10 28.99
N LEU A 188 52.84 60.65 27.73
CA LEU A 188 53.42 61.39 26.62
C LEU A 188 52.48 62.40 25.97
N GLU A 189 51.20 62.07 25.85
CA GLU A 189 50.22 62.89 25.14
C GLU A 189 49.41 63.80 26.07
N ASP A 190 49.35 63.51 27.37
CA ASP A 190 48.66 64.37 28.32
C ASP A 190 49.39 65.71 28.50
N THR A 191 48.65 66.80 28.27
CA THR A 191 49.13 68.19 28.32
C THR A 191 48.50 69.00 29.46
N GLU A 192 47.55 68.43 30.21
CA GLU A 192 46.88 69.16 31.30
C GLU A 192 47.88 69.58 32.38
N GLU A 193 48.75 68.66 32.79
CA GLU A 193 49.79 68.92 33.80
C GLU A 193 50.72 70.09 33.41
N VAL A 194 51.11 70.15 32.13
CA VAL A 194 51.99 71.22 31.63
C VAL A 194 51.30 72.57 31.75
N ARG A 195 50.01 72.63 31.42
CA ARG A 195 49.21 73.86 31.45
C ARG A 195 49.04 74.41 32.86
N GLU A 196 48.86 73.54 33.86
CA GLU A 196 48.77 73.95 35.26
C GLU A 196 50.10 74.48 35.79
N LYS A 197 51.19 73.75 35.55
CA LYS A 197 52.55 74.13 35.99
C LYS A 197 53.05 75.41 35.34
N GLN A 198 52.70 75.62 34.06
CA GLN A 198 52.97 76.87 33.35
C GLN A 198 52.30 78.06 34.04
N LYS A 199 50.98 77.98 34.30
CA LYS A 199 50.23 79.06 34.96
C LYS A 199 50.82 79.45 36.31
N GLN A 200 51.18 78.45 37.13
CA GLN A 200 51.76 78.69 38.46
C GLN A 200 53.16 79.31 38.38
N SER A 201 53.99 78.87 37.43
CA SER A 201 55.32 79.43 37.21
C SER A 201 55.27 80.87 36.69
N ASP A 202 54.39 81.16 35.74
CA ASP A 202 54.21 82.51 35.19
C ASP A 202 53.67 83.50 36.24
N TYR A 203 52.78 83.02 37.11
CA TYR A 203 52.27 83.82 38.23
C TYR A 203 53.40 84.27 39.16
N LEU A 204 54.30 83.35 39.54
CA LEU A 204 55.42 83.67 40.41
C LEU A 204 56.47 84.57 39.73
N ASP A 205 56.77 84.30 38.45
CA ASP A 205 57.72 85.12 37.68
C ASP A 205 57.23 86.58 37.60
N THR A 206 55.92 86.78 37.43
CA THR A 206 55.29 88.12 37.44
C THR A 206 55.39 88.79 38.80
N LEU A 207 55.19 88.04 39.90
CA LEU A 207 55.30 88.55 41.27
C LEU A 207 56.71 89.05 41.61
N LEU A 208 57.73 88.37 41.07
CA LEU A 208 59.14 88.72 41.24
C LEU A 208 59.66 89.74 40.23
N ALA A 209 58.80 90.26 39.35
CA ALA A 209 59.16 91.16 38.24
C ALA A 209 60.26 90.59 37.31
N LEU A 210 60.24 89.27 37.10
CA LEU A 210 61.10 88.55 36.17
C LEU A 210 60.41 88.39 34.82
N ASN A 211 61.18 88.07 33.78
CA ASN A 211 60.61 87.64 32.50
C ASN A 211 59.98 86.25 32.65
N CYS A 212 58.78 86.05 32.11
CA CYS A 212 58.09 84.76 32.12
C CYS A 212 58.92 83.70 31.40
N ARG A 213 59.39 82.70 32.16
CA ARG A 213 60.20 81.58 31.63
C ARG A 213 59.45 80.77 30.58
N SER A 214 58.11 80.73 30.64
CA SER A 214 57.27 80.06 29.65
C SER A 214 57.51 80.53 28.22
N LYS A 215 57.76 81.83 28.01
CA LYS A 215 58.00 82.39 26.66
C LYS A 215 59.29 81.87 26.04
N ASP A 216 60.32 81.66 26.85
CA ASP A 216 61.61 81.13 26.40
C ASP A 216 61.50 79.63 26.10
N ILE A 217 60.80 78.88 26.96
CA ILE A 217 60.50 77.45 26.76
C ILE A 217 59.67 77.25 25.48
N GLU A 218 58.60 78.03 25.29
CA GLU A 218 57.77 77.97 24.09
C GLU A 218 58.55 78.37 22.84
N THR A 219 59.42 79.37 22.92
CA THR A 219 60.26 79.76 21.78
C THR A 219 61.26 78.65 21.42
N ARG A 220 61.81 77.93 22.41
CA ARG A 220 62.75 76.84 22.19
C ARG A 220 62.10 75.62 21.53
N TYR A 221 60.92 75.21 21.98
CA TYR A 221 60.29 73.96 21.54
C TYR A 221 59.22 74.13 20.44
N LEU A 222 58.52 75.28 20.37
CA LEU A 222 57.42 75.49 19.42
C LEU A 222 57.81 76.32 18.19
N LYS A 223 58.77 77.26 18.29
CA LYS A 223 59.18 78.10 17.14
C LYS A 223 60.31 77.51 16.28
N GLY A 224 61.05 76.52 16.79
CA GLY A 224 62.19 75.89 16.08
C GLY A 224 61.83 74.76 15.11
N SER A 225 60.60 74.23 15.13
CA SER A 225 60.24 73.03 14.36
C SER A 225 59.83 73.36 12.92
N LYS A 226 60.79 73.38 11.99
CA LYS A 226 60.51 73.46 10.53
C LYS A 226 60.24 72.09 9.87
N THR A 227 60.38 70.99 10.61
CA THR A 227 60.22 69.62 10.11
C THR A 227 58.88 69.04 10.61
N LYS A 228 57.96 68.74 9.68
CA LYS A 228 56.57 68.30 9.95
C LYS A 228 56.44 66.80 10.27
N GLU A 229 57.42 66.19 10.93
CA GLU A 229 57.35 64.77 11.26
C GLU A 229 56.77 64.56 12.66
N ARG A 230 55.85 63.60 12.77
CA ARG A 230 55.07 63.34 13.99
C ARG A 230 55.98 62.93 15.15
N HIS A 231 56.99 62.09 14.89
CA HIS A 231 57.95 61.64 15.92
C HIS A 231 58.74 62.80 16.53
N HIS A 232 59.22 63.74 15.71
CA HIS A 232 59.95 64.92 16.18
C HIS A 232 59.04 65.81 17.04
N THR A 233 57.78 65.95 16.65
CA THR A 233 56.80 66.76 17.40
C THR A 233 56.52 66.17 18.79
N ILE A 234 56.38 64.84 18.88
CA ILE A 234 56.17 64.13 20.15
C ILE A 234 57.40 64.29 21.05
N GLU A 235 58.61 64.12 20.51
CA GLU A 235 59.85 64.27 21.27
C GLU A 235 60.01 65.70 21.82
N GLN A 236 59.76 66.72 21.00
CA GLN A 236 59.83 68.12 21.43
C GLN A 236 58.77 68.46 22.47
N ASN A 237 57.55 67.93 22.33
CA ASN A 237 56.48 68.12 23.31
C ASN A 237 56.83 67.47 24.66
N TYR A 238 57.48 66.30 24.65
CA TYR A 238 57.91 65.64 25.89
C TYR A 238 59.09 66.36 26.55
N LYS A 239 60.10 66.81 25.78
CA LYS A 239 61.19 67.67 26.27
C LYS A 239 60.64 68.94 26.90
N ARG A 240 59.67 69.59 26.24
CA ARG A 240 58.93 70.73 26.77
C ARG A 240 58.23 70.40 28.09
N LYS A 241 57.55 69.25 28.20
CA LYS A 241 56.88 68.79 29.44
C LYS A 241 57.87 68.61 30.59
N LEU A 242 59.03 67.99 30.34
CA LEU A 242 60.08 67.80 31.34
C LEU A 242 60.72 69.12 31.80
N GLU A 243 60.98 70.05 30.87
CA GLU A 243 61.52 71.36 31.24
C GLU A 243 60.54 72.15 32.11
N TYR A 244 59.24 72.13 31.80
CA TYR A 244 58.22 72.72 32.67
C TYR A 244 58.16 72.04 34.05
N ARG A 245 58.30 70.71 34.14
CA ARG A 245 58.37 70.00 35.43
C ARG A 245 59.56 70.47 36.26
N CYS A 246 60.74 70.60 35.65
CA CYS A 246 61.94 71.08 36.34
C CYS A 246 61.81 72.54 36.78
N GLN A 247 61.36 73.41 35.88
CA GLN A 247 61.16 74.83 36.18
C GLN A 247 60.12 75.04 37.29
N TYR A 248 59.08 74.21 37.31
CA TYR A 248 58.09 74.21 38.37
C TYR A 248 58.66 73.80 39.73
N GLN A 249 59.61 72.85 39.80
CA GLN A 249 60.26 72.52 41.06
C GLN A 249 61.06 73.71 41.61
N ILE A 250 61.71 74.48 40.73
CA ILE A 250 62.36 75.75 41.11
C ILE A 250 61.33 76.77 41.58
N THR A 251 60.21 76.93 40.84
CA THR A 251 59.08 77.78 41.23
C THR A 251 58.59 77.42 42.64
N SER A 252 58.38 76.13 42.90
CA SER A 252 57.89 75.63 44.17
C SER A 252 58.89 75.89 45.29
N ALA A 253 60.19 75.64 45.07
CA ALA A 253 61.25 75.94 46.03
C ALA A 253 61.32 77.44 46.38
N VAL A 254 61.15 78.32 45.38
CA VAL A 254 61.11 79.77 45.60
C VAL A 254 59.84 80.18 46.34
N GLY A 255 58.70 79.56 46.04
CA GLY A 255 57.46 79.74 46.79
C GLY A 255 57.64 79.43 48.28
N VAL A 256 58.24 78.28 48.60
CA VAL A 256 58.56 77.87 49.97
C VAL A 256 59.55 78.86 50.62
N CYS A 257 60.56 79.34 49.89
CA CYS A 257 61.47 80.36 50.38
C CYS A 257 60.73 81.65 50.74
N ILE A 258 59.88 82.16 49.84
CA ILE A 258 59.11 83.38 50.06
C ILE A 258 58.26 83.23 51.32
N GLU A 259 57.54 82.12 51.45
CA GLU A 259 56.70 81.86 52.63
C GLU A 259 57.50 81.82 53.93
N ALA A 260 58.64 81.11 53.94
CA ALA A 260 59.52 81.03 55.11
C ALA A 260 60.12 82.38 55.51
N PHE A 261 60.55 83.19 54.53
CA PHE A 261 61.13 84.51 54.80
C PHE A 261 60.09 85.57 55.13
N SER A 262 58.85 85.50 54.60
CA SER A 262 57.76 86.37 55.06
C SER A 262 57.44 86.09 56.52
N LEU A 263 57.37 84.81 56.90
CA LEU A 263 57.10 84.43 58.29
C LEU A 263 58.22 84.88 59.22
N ALA A 264 59.49 84.76 58.79
CA ALA A 264 60.63 85.24 59.55
C ALA A 264 60.65 86.78 59.68
N TYR A 265 60.29 87.50 58.62
CA TYR A 265 60.17 88.97 58.64
C TYR A 265 59.06 89.44 59.58
N ASP A 266 57.88 88.83 59.51
CA ASP A 266 56.73 89.18 60.35
C ASP A 266 57.01 88.88 61.83
N ASN A 267 57.62 87.73 62.14
CA ASN A 267 58.06 87.41 63.49
C ASN A 267 59.14 88.37 64.00
N CYS A 268 60.05 88.82 63.14
CA CYS A 268 61.08 89.79 63.49
C CYS A 268 60.46 91.15 63.83
N ILE A 269 59.56 91.68 63.00
CA ILE A 269 58.89 92.96 63.27
C ILE A 269 58.03 92.90 64.54
N ALA A 270 57.38 91.76 64.81
CA ALA A 270 56.56 91.60 66.00
C ALA A 270 57.36 91.66 67.32
N HIS A 271 58.62 91.23 67.32
CA HIS A 271 59.47 91.18 68.52
C HIS A 271 60.52 92.31 68.60
N ALA A 272 60.75 93.04 67.50
CA ALA A 272 61.73 94.11 67.47
C ALA A 272 61.18 95.45 68.03
N PRO A 273 61.98 96.24 68.76
CA PRO A 273 61.58 97.57 69.20
C PRO A 273 61.28 98.51 68.02
N ALA A 274 60.17 99.27 68.10
CA ALA A 274 59.63 100.06 66.99
C ALA A 274 60.63 101.05 66.33
N TYR A 275 61.64 101.52 67.07
CA TYR A 275 62.66 102.46 66.56
C TYR A 275 63.85 101.78 65.83
N VAL A 276 64.00 100.46 65.94
CA VAL A 276 65.12 99.70 65.31
C VAL A 276 64.66 98.59 64.36
N GLY A 277 63.36 98.26 64.36
CA GLY A 277 62.81 97.17 63.53
C GLY A 277 63.08 97.33 62.03
N TRP A 278 63.12 98.56 61.52
CA TRP A 278 63.43 98.80 60.09
C TRP A 278 64.86 98.40 59.70
N MET A 279 65.80 98.37 60.64
CA MET A 279 67.22 98.03 60.41
C MET A 279 67.49 96.55 60.68
N LEU A 280 66.97 96.00 61.79
CA LEU A 280 67.20 94.60 62.19
C LEU A 280 66.41 93.59 61.34
N CYS A 281 65.21 93.95 60.88
CA CYS A 281 64.35 93.04 60.09
C CYS A 281 64.48 93.23 58.58
N SER A 282 65.17 94.27 58.11
CA SER A 282 65.49 94.50 56.69
C SER A 282 66.13 93.31 55.95
N PRO A 283 67.09 92.54 56.53
CA PRO A 283 67.70 91.42 55.82
C PRO A 283 66.71 90.28 55.50
N PHE A 284 65.56 90.22 56.18
CA PHE A 284 64.50 89.25 55.88
C PHE A 284 63.54 89.72 54.78
N LYS A 285 63.80 90.86 54.11
CA LYS A 285 62.97 91.31 52.99
C LYS A 285 63.04 90.33 51.82
N LEU A 286 61.87 89.78 51.52
CA LEU A 286 61.54 88.77 50.49
C LEU A 286 62.29 88.89 49.16
N LYS A 287 62.47 90.11 48.64
CA LYS A 287 63.01 90.33 47.29
C LYS A 287 64.50 90.04 47.13
N LEU A 288 65.27 90.04 48.22
CA LEU A 288 66.72 89.91 48.16
C LEU A 288 67.20 88.47 48.39
N VAL A 289 66.57 87.72 49.30
CA VAL A 289 67.03 86.37 49.66
C VAL A 289 66.46 85.29 48.74
N CYS A 290 65.19 85.41 48.36
CA CYS A 290 64.51 84.37 47.57
C CYS A 290 64.63 84.56 46.06
N ASN A 291 65.40 85.55 45.59
CA ASN A 291 65.61 85.82 44.16
C ASN A 291 66.89 85.14 43.61
N PHE A 292 67.06 83.85 43.88
CA PHE A 292 68.16 83.04 43.36
C PHE A 292 67.83 82.36 42.01
N ILE A 293 66.65 82.65 41.43
CA ILE A 293 66.24 82.12 40.12
C ILE A 293 67.24 82.53 39.03
N ASN A 294 67.70 83.79 39.06
CA ASN A 294 68.65 84.32 38.06
C ASN A 294 70.01 83.60 38.10
N ASP A 295 70.44 83.14 39.29
CA ASP A 295 71.69 82.39 39.44
C ASP A 295 71.54 80.94 38.94
N ILE A 296 70.40 80.30 39.21
CA ILE A 296 70.11 78.92 38.75
C ILE A 296 69.91 78.85 37.24
N GLN A 297 69.34 79.91 36.63
CA GLN A 297 69.12 79.98 35.19
C GLN A 297 70.42 80.04 34.38
N ARG A 298 71.51 80.56 34.97
CA ARG A 298 72.77 80.79 34.25
C ARG A 298 73.47 79.49 33.81
N ASN A 299 73.07 78.34 34.35
CA ASN A 299 73.67 77.03 34.09
C ASN A 299 72.81 76.08 33.22
N ASP A 300 71.73 76.54 32.58
CA ASP A 300 70.82 75.68 31.80
C ASP A 300 70.35 74.43 32.58
N THR A 301 70.13 74.59 33.88
CA THR A 301 69.88 73.48 34.83
C THR A 301 68.67 72.62 34.44
N CYS A 302 67.66 73.22 33.80
CA CYS A 302 66.43 72.56 33.39
C CYS A 302 66.35 72.23 31.88
N ASP A 303 67.49 72.21 31.17
CA ASP A 303 67.52 71.86 29.75
C ASP A 303 67.21 70.36 29.53
N ALA A 304 65.97 70.08 29.11
CA ALA A 304 65.48 68.73 28.87
C ALA A 304 66.10 68.06 27.62
N THR A 305 66.78 68.83 26.76
CA THR A 305 67.43 68.27 25.56
C THR A 305 68.56 67.30 25.90
N ARG A 306 69.16 67.43 27.09
CA ARG A 306 70.24 66.56 27.58
C ARG A 306 69.75 65.30 28.32
N GLN A 307 68.47 65.25 28.71
CA GLN A 307 67.91 64.14 29.49
C GLN A 307 67.15 63.13 28.64
N VAL A 308 66.58 63.56 27.51
CA VAL A 308 65.89 62.68 26.56
C VAL A 308 66.84 62.32 25.42
N GLY A 309 67.14 61.03 25.28
CA GLY A 309 68.00 60.51 24.21
C GLY A 309 67.44 60.82 22.82
N THR A 310 68.32 61.06 21.85
CA THR A 310 67.97 61.26 20.44
C THR A 310 67.30 60.00 19.89
N GLY A 311 66.11 60.13 19.30
CA GLY A 311 65.35 59.00 18.74
C GLY A 311 64.23 58.47 19.64
N PHE A 312 63.98 59.10 20.78
CA PHE A 312 62.86 58.76 21.66
C PHE A 312 61.50 58.86 20.93
N GLY A 313 61.31 59.91 20.13
CA GLY A 313 60.08 60.08 19.36
C GLY A 313 59.86 58.96 18.32
N GLU A 314 60.93 58.48 17.68
CA GLU A 314 60.87 57.38 16.72
C GLU A 314 60.51 56.06 17.42
N GLY A 315 61.08 55.81 18.60
CA GLY A 315 60.77 54.64 19.43
C GLY A 315 59.31 54.59 19.86
N TYR A 316 58.74 55.72 20.29
CA TYR A 316 57.32 55.81 20.63
C TYR A 316 56.43 55.64 19.39
N LEU A 317 56.76 56.28 18.26
CA LEU A 317 55.99 56.12 17.03
C LEU A 317 56.01 54.67 16.52
N ALA A 318 57.13 53.97 16.66
CA ALA A 318 57.23 52.54 16.36
C ALA A 318 56.34 51.69 17.30
N LEU A 319 56.29 52.02 18.59
CA LEU A 319 55.41 51.37 19.56
C LEU A 319 53.93 51.63 19.26
N GLU A 320 53.55 52.86 18.92
CA GLU A 320 52.20 53.24 18.51
C GLU A 320 51.78 52.48 17.25
N ASN A 321 52.66 52.42 16.24
CA ASN A 321 52.41 51.65 15.01
C ASN A 321 52.28 50.15 15.29
N ALA A 322 53.11 49.60 16.19
CA ALA A 322 53.01 48.20 16.61
C ALA A 322 51.70 47.93 17.35
N LYS A 323 51.29 48.83 18.27
CA LYS A 323 49.98 48.78 18.96
C LYS A 323 48.85 48.77 17.95
N ASN A 324 48.85 49.70 16.99
CA ASN A 324 47.79 49.88 16.00
C ASN A 324 47.74 48.73 14.98
N ALA A 325 48.89 48.20 14.56
CA ALA A 325 48.96 47.03 13.69
C ALA A 325 48.43 45.76 14.38
N LEU A 326 48.66 45.65 15.69
CA LEU A 326 48.20 44.51 16.50
C LEU A 326 46.72 44.64 16.88
N SER A 327 46.26 45.84 17.26
CA SER A 327 44.88 46.09 17.69
C SER A 327 43.90 46.21 16.51
N GLY A 328 44.32 46.84 15.40
CA GLY A 328 43.47 47.09 14.23
C GLY A 328 43.08 45.83 13.46
N ASN A 329 43.93 44.78 13.50
CA ASN A 329 43.65 43.53 12.80
C ASN A 329 42.97 42.46 13.68
N LEU A 330 43.02 42.60 15.01
CA LEU A 330 42.65 41.53 15.95
C LEU A 330 41.62 41.97 17.00
N GLY A 331 41.36 43.27 17.15
CA GLY A 331 40.47 43.81 18.18
C GLY A 331 38.98 43.48 17.98
N GLU A 332 38.57 43.10 16.78
CA GLU A 332 37.18 42.81 16.40
C GLU A 332 36.90 41.31 16.12
N MET A 333 37.79 40.40 16.53
CA MET A 333 37.53 38.97 16.37
C MET A 333 36.49 38.47 17.38
N GLU A 334 35.22 38.52 17.00
CA GLU A 334 34.14 37.78 17.66
C GLU A 334 33.90 36.45 16.91
N MET A 335 34.27 35.33 17.52
CA MET A 335 33.93 34.02 16.99
C MET A 335 32.43 33.75 17.20
N LYS A 336 31.61 34.07 16.21
CA LYS A 336 30.21 33.65 16.13
C LYS A 336 30.14 32.32 15.42
N TYR A 337 30.01 31.24 16.19
CA TYR A 337 29.69 29.93 15.64
C TYR A 337 28.20 29.67 15.87
N GLU A 338 27.47 29.46 14.79
CA GLU A 338 26.09 29.01 14.85
C GLU A 338 26.09 27.51 14.54
N ILE A 339 25.99 26.68 15.58
CA ILE A 339 25.83 25.25 15.35
C ILE A 339 24.37 25.00 15.01
N THR A 340 24.03 25.14 13.73
CA THR A 340 22.73 24.77 13.19
C THR A 340 22.58 23.25 13.24
N PHE A 341 22.17 22.74 14.40
CA PHE A 341 21.73 21.37 14.57
C PHE A 341 20.27 21.26 14.19
N GLU A 342 19.98 21.21 12.90
CA GLU A 342 18.69 20.73 12.38
C GLU A 342 18.78 20.59 10.86
N ARG A 343 19.23 19.42 10.39
CA ARG A 343 18.37 18.80 9.38
C ARG A 343 17.28 18.15 10.19
N GLU A 344 16.04 18.60 10.00
CA GLU A 344 14.87 17.77 10.29
C GLU A 344 15.01 16.51 9.42
N LEU A 345 15.79 15.54 9.91
CA LEU A 345 15.65 14.16 9.49
C LEU A 345 14.24 13.80 9.93
N PHE A 346 13.29 13.83 8.98
CA PHE A 346 11.91 13.39 9.20
C PHE A 346 11.90 12.24 10.18
N ASP A 347 11.18 12.45 11.28
CA ASP A 347 11.29 11.62 12.47
C ASP A 347 11.07 10.17 12.08
N VAL A 348 12.06 9.31 12.29
CA VAL A 348 11.89 7.87 12.08
C VAL A 348 10.86 7.29 13.02
N GLN A 349 10.56 7.98 14.12
CA GLN A 349 9.35 7.72 14.87
C GLN A 349 8.13 7.68 13.94
N ASP A 350 7.96 8.59 12.99
CA ASP A 350 6.82 8.61 12.05
C ASP A 350 6.86 7.43 11.07
N ALA A 351 8.02 7.07 10.50
CA ALA A 351 8.11 5.92 9.59
C ALA A 351 7.96 4.56 10.30
N LYS A 352 8.54 4.42 11.50
CA LYS A 352 8.43 3.23 12.34
C LYS A 352 7.03 3.10 12.91
N GLU A 353 6.48 4.17 13.45
CA GLU A 353 5.12 4.23 13.98
C GLU A 353 4.09 4.04 12.86
N THR A 354 4.31 4.61 11.67
CA THR A 354 3.47 4.31 10.48
C THR A 354 3.57 2.85 10.10
N GLY A 355 4.78 2.26 10.11
CA GLY A 355 4.97 0.82 9.91
C GLY A 355 4.22 -0.02 10.93
N GLU A 356 4.32 0.30 12.22
CA GLU A 356 3.63 -0.39 13.31
C GLU A 356 2.11 -0.20 13.23
N ARG A 357 1.61 1.01 12.95
CA ARG A 357 0.18 1.29 12.74
C ARG A 357 -0.38 0.49 11.56
N VAL A 358 0.35 0.44 10.44
CA VAL A 358 -0.05 -0.35 9.27
C VAL A 358 -0.01 -1.85 9.58
N MET A 359 0.96 -2.32 10.37
CA MET A 359 1.02 -3.73 10.81
C MET A 359 -0.11 -4.10 11.77
N HIS A 360 -0.43 -3.22 12.71
CA HIS A 360 -1.57 -3.42 13.60
C HIS A 360 -2.89 -3.44 12.81
N ALA A 361 -3.09 -2.50 11.89
CA ALA A 361 -4.25 -2.48 11.00
C ALA A 361 -4.33 -3.75 10.13
N PHE A 362 -3.19 -4.24 9.63
CA PHE A 362 -3.13 -5.48 8.87
C PHE A 362 -3.50 -6.70 9.71
N GLU A 363 -3.02 -6.79 10.95
CA GLU A 363 -3.36 -7.89 11.86
C GLU A 363 -4.85 -7.90 12.21
N GLU A 364 -5.46 -6.73 12.43
CA GLU A 364 -6.89 -6.58 12.63
C GLU A 364 -7.69 -7.09 11.41
N LYS A 365 -7.30 -6.70 10.19
CA LYS A 365 -7.94 -7.19 8.96
C LYS A 365 -7.68 -8.67 8.70
N ASN A 366 -6.55 -9.22 9.13
CA ASN A 366 -6.24 -10.64 9.01
C ASN A 366 -7.12 -11.50 9.94
N ILE A 367 -7.49 -10.99 11.12
CA ILE A 367 -8.50 -11.62 11.97
C ILE A 367 -9.84 -11.67 11.22
N LEU A 368 -10.25 -10.57 10.59
CA LEU A 368 -11.47 -10.52 9.77
C LEU A 368 -11.42 -11.53 8.61
N LEU A 369 -10.29 -11.63 7.90
CA LEU A 369 -10.09 -12.63 6.84
C LEU A 369 -10.22 -14.07 7.36
N ARG A 370 -9.66 -14.38 8.53
CA ARG A 370 -9.84 -15.69 9.17
C ARG A 370 -11.31 -15.96 9.52
N CYS A 371 -12.01 -14.98 10.08
CA CYS A 371 -13.45 -15.09 10.34
C CYS A 371 -14.24 -15.33 9.05
N VAL A 372 -13.89 -14.65 7.94
CA VAL A 372 -14.49 -14.88 6.62
C VAL A 372 -14.23 -16.31 6.13
N ILE A 373 -13.02 -16.84 6.27
CA ILE A 373 -12.71 -18.23 5.88
C ILE A 373 -13.54 -19.23 6.70
N VAL A 374 -13.66 -19.03 8.02
CA VAL A 374 -14.51 -19.86 8.88
C VAL A 374 -15.97 -19.77 8.45
N ALA A 375 -16.49 -18.56 8.22
CA ALA A 375 -17.85 -18.35 7.74
C ALA A 375 -18.09 -19.04 6.38
N LEU A 376 -17.15 -18.94 5.44
CA LEU A 376 -17.19 -19.66 4.16
C LEU A 376 -17.24 -21.17 4.37
N ASN A 377 -16.43 -21.74 5.28
CA ASN A 377 -16.45 -23.17 5.59
C ASN A 377 -17.79 -23.63 6.22
N VAL A 378 -18.40 -22.79 7.07
CA VAL A 378 -19.74 -23.06 7.62
C VAL A 378 -20.79 -23.00 6.52
N CYS A 379 -20.78 -21.95 5.67
CA CYS A 379 -21.65 -21.85 4.51
C CYS A 379 -21.49 -23.05 3.57
N MET A 380 -20.27 -23.53 3.38
CA MET A 380 -19.98 -24.74 2.59
C MET A 380 -20.70 -25.98 3.13
N ALA A 381 -20.66 -26.21 4.44
CA ALA A 381 -21.38 -27.32 5.06
C ALA A 381 -22.90 -27.18 4.92
N LEU A 382 -23.44 -25.97 5.09
CA LEU A 382 -24.87 -25.69 4.88
C LEU A 382 -25.30 -25.88 3.41
N LEU A 383 -24.45 -25.50 2.46
CA LEU A 383 -24.71 -25.73 1.03
C LEU A 383 -24.72 -27.22 0.67
N PHE A 384 -24.00 -28.08 1.39
CA PHE A 384 -24.09 -29.52 1.19
C PHE A 384 -25.46 -30.07 1.61
N LEU A 385 -26.05 -29.56 2.70
CA LEU A 385 -27.42 -29.93 3.08
C LEU A 385 -28.42 -29.60 1.97
N ARG A 386 -28.17 -28.59 1.13
CA ARG A 386 -29.01 -28.33 -0.05
C ARG A 386 -29.03 -29.47 -1.07
N ILE A 387 -27.98 -30.30 -1.14
CA ILE A 387 -27.96 -31.49 -2.01
C ILE A 387 -28.93 -32.53 -1.45
N VAL A 388 -28.91 -32.75 -0.13
CA VAL A 388 -29.79 -33.68 0.57
C VAL A 388 -31.25 -33.21 0.46
N THR A 389 -31.54 -31.94 0.70
CA THR A 389 -32.90 -31.41 0.55
C THR A 389 -33.38 -31.40 -0.91
N ALA A 390 -32.47 -31.23 -1.89
CA ALA A 390 -32.80 -31.42 -3.30
C ALA A 390 -33.15 -32.88 -3.64
N ALA A 391 -32.49 -33.86 -3.01
CA ALA A 391 -32.81 -35.27 -3.16
C ALA A 391 -34.17 -35.62 -2.53
N ILE A 392 -34.43 -35.15 -1.31
CA ILE A 392 -35.71 -35.34 -0.59
C ILE A 392 -36.86 -34.70 -1.38
N SER A 393 -36.73 -33.42 -1.76
CA SER A 393 -37.77 -32.72 -2.52
C SER A 393 -38.05 -33.36 -3.88
N TYR A 394 -37.03 -33.85 -4.57
CA TYR A 394 -37.23 -34.61 -5.81
C TYR A 394 -37.95 -35.93 -5.57
N HIS A 395 -37.56 -36.68 -4.53
CA HIS A 395 -38.23 -37.92 -4.13
C HIS A 395 -39.71 -37.70 -3.81
N ASP A 396 -40.01 -36.70 -2.98
CA ASP A 396 -41.38 -36.41 -2.54
C ASP A 396 -42.24 -35.93 -3.71
N MET A 397 -41.70 -35.05 -4.55
CA MET A 397 -42.38 -34.60 -5.78
C MET A 397 -42.55 -35.76 -6.78
N TYR A 398 -41.63 -36.71 -6.82
CA TYR A 398 -41.74 -37.91 -7.63
C TYR A 398 -42.92 -38.80 -7.17
N LEU A 399 -43.11 -38.95 -5.87
CA LEU A 399 -44.19 -39.73 -5.31
C LEU A 399 -45.54 -39.00 -5.36
N THR A 400 -45.58 -37.69 -5.16
CA THR A 400 -46.83 -36.92 -5.07
C THR A 400 -47.34 -36.46 -6.44
N GLY A 401 -46.52 -35.79 -7.24
CA GLY A 401 -46.95 -35.15 -8.50
C GLY A 401 -46.80 -36.06 -9.73
N ILE A 402 -47.90 -36.52 -10.32
CA ILE A 402 -47.87 -37.43 -11.50
C ILE A 402 -47.26 -36.76 -12.75
N GLU A 403 -47.47 -35.46 -12.92
CA GLU A 403 -46.98 -34.67 -14.05
C GLU A 403 -45.51 -34.23 -13.90
N TYR A 404 -45.01 -34.18 -12.67
CA TYR A 404 -43.65 -33.72 -12.38
C TYR A 404 -42.60 -34.66 -13.00
N ASP A 405 -41.67 -34.09 -13.77
CA ASP A 405 -40.58 -34.79 -14.47
C ASP A 405 -41.05 -36.03 -15.27
N ASN A 406 -42.29 -36.01 -15.78
CA ASN A 406 -42.90 -37.11 -16.52
C ASN A 406 -42.82 -36.86 -18.03
N VAL A 407 -41.60 -36.75 -18.55
CA VAL A 407 -41.32 -36.44 -19.97
C VAL A 407 -40.57 -37.56 -20.69
N TYR A 408 -40.32 -38.68 -20.02
CA TYR A 408 -39.45 -39.75 -20.50
C TYR A 408 -40.22 -40.90 -21.15
N ILE A 409 -39.74 -41.36 -22.30
CA ILE A 409 -40.23 -42.55 -22.99
C ILE A 409 -39.40 -43.74 -22.53
N THR A 410 -40.06 -44.67 -21.85
CA THR A 410 -39.45 -45.86 -21.26
C THR A 410 -39.67 -47.11 -22.13
N PRO A 411 -38.97 -48.23 -21.88
CA PRO A 411 -39.24 -49.50 -22.55
C PRO A 411 -40.70 -49.98 -22.40
N TYR A 412 -41.30 -49.77 -21.22
CA TYR A 412 -42.71 -50.10 -20.97
C TYR A 412 -43.66 -49.26 -21.84
N PHE A 413 -43.38 -47.97 -22.04
CA PHE A 413 -44.13 -47.12 -22.98
C PHE A 413 -44.07 -47.68 -24.41
N LYS A 414 -42.88 -48.07 -24.88
CA LYS A 414 -42.69 -48.68 -26.21
C LYS A 414 -43.42 -50.01 -26.35
N GLY A 415 -43.45 -50.82 -25.28
CA GLY A 415 -44.22 -52.06 -25.23
C GLY A 415 -45.74 -51.84 -25.31
N LEU A 416 -46.26 -50.82 -24.62
CA LEU A 416 -47.67 -50.44 -24.69
C LEU A 416 -48.07 -50.02 -26.11
N ASP A 417 -47.24 -49.21 -26.76
CA ASP A 417 -47.46 -48.77 -28.14
C ASP A 417 -47.41 -49.92 -29.15
N ALA A 418 -46.45 -50.84 -28.99
CA ALA A 418 -46.36 -52.05 -29.82
C ALA A 418 -47.59 -52.95 -29.66
N LYS A 419 -48.16 -53.06 -28.44
CA LYS A 419 -49.39 -53.82 -28.20
C LYS A 419 -50.59 -53.18 -28.90
N ARG A 420 -50.73 -51.86 -28.86
CA ARG A 420 -51.79 -51.14 -29.59
C ARG A 420 -51.64 -51.25 -31.11
N LYS A 421 -50.39 -51.18 -31.61
CA LYS A 421 -50.08 -51.40 -33.03
C LYS A 421 -50.58 -52.76 -33.53
N ARG A 422 -50.36 -53.82 -32.75
CA ARG A 422 -50.85 -55.18 -33.09
C ARG A 422 -52.37 -55.27 -33.11
N LYS A 423 -53.07 -54.44 -32.34
CA LYS A 423 -54.54 -54.36 -32.30
C LYS A 423 -55.15 -53.44 -33.37
N GLY A 424 -54.34 -52.77 -34.18
CA GLY A 424 -54.82 -51.76 -35.15
C GLY A 424 -55.32 -50.46 -34.50
N GLU A 425 -55.03 -50.23 -33.22
CA GLU A 425 -55.36 -48.99 -32.52
C GLU A 425 -54.38 -47.86 -32.88
N MET A 426 -54.77 -46.60 -32.63
CA MET A 426 -53.91 -45.44 -32.84
C MET A 426 -52.60 -45.54 -32.03
N THR A 427 -51.47 -45.41 -32.72
CA THR A 427 -50.13 -45.46 -32.12
C THR A 427 -49.51 -44.07 -31.91
N LEU A 428 -48.60 -43.98 -30.94
CA LEU A 428 -47.87 -42.76 -30.60
C LEU A 428 -46.48 -42.69 -31.25
N LEU A 429 -45.83 -43.82 -31.55
CA LEU A 429 -44.52 -43.83 -32.21
C LEU A 429 -44.65 -44.04 -33.73
N PRO A 430 -43.85 -43.36 -34.57
CA PRO A 430 -42.79 -42.40 -34.24
C PRO A 430 -43.34 -41.04 -33.72
N LEU A 431 -42.54 -40.37 -32.88
CA LEU A 431 -42.89 -39.04 -32.37
C LEU A 431 -42.91 -37.99 -33.47
N LYS A 432 -43.90 -37.10 -33.41
CA LYS A 432 -44.04 -35.95 -34.31
C LYS A 432 -42.99 -34.88 -33.99
N LYS A 433 -42.65 -34.04 -34.95
CA LYS A 433 -41.59 -33.02 -34.79
C LYS A 433 -41.78 -32.15 -33.55
N MET A 434 -43.01 -31.71 -33.30
CA MET A 434 -43.41 -30.90 -32.15
C MET A 434 -43.30 -31.63 -30.80
N GLU A 435 -43.37 -32.95 -30.83
CA GLU A 435 -43.27 -33.82 -29.65
C GLU A 435 -41.81 -34.19 -29.36
N ARG A 436 -40.95 -34.32 -30.38
CA ARG A 436 -39.52 -34.65 -30.22
C ARG A 436 -38.76 -33.63 -29.37
N SER A 437 -39.18 -32.36 -29.39
CA SER A 437 -38.59 -31.33 -28.51
C SER A 437 -39.00 -31.52 -27.05
N LYS A 438 -40.21 -32.02 -26.78
CA LYS A 438 -40.78 -32.17 -25.43
C LYS A 438 -40.43 -33.50 -24.76
N TYR A 439 -40.60 -34.63 -25.45
CA TYR A 439 -40.43 -35.97 -24.87
C TYR A 439 -39.05 -36.55 -25.17
N ILE A 440 -38.42 -37.18 -24.18
CA ILE A 440 -37.04 -37.66 -24.23
C ILE A 440 -37.05 -39.18 -24.11
N ASP A 441 -36.32 -39.90 -24.97
CA ASP A 441 -36.08 -41.33 -24.74
C ASP A 441 -35.07 -41.48 -23.59
N ILE A 442 -35.44 -42.24 -22.55
CA ILE A 442 -34.66 -42.33 -21.31
C ILE A 442 -33.25 -42.88 -21.55
N HIS A 443 -33.07 -43.73 -22.57
CA HIS A 443 -31.79 -44.32 -22.95
C HIS A 443 -31.05 -43.53 -24.03
N SER A 444 -31.61 -42.43 -24.53
CA SER A 444 -30.91 -41.62 -25.53
C SER A 444 -29.74 -40.87 -24.88
N MET A 445 -28.55 -41.02 -25.46
CA MET A 445 -27.35 -40.30 -25.03
C MET A 445 -27.19 -38.95 -25.75
N THR A 446 -28.07 -38.68 -26.72
CA THR A 446 -28.00 -37.47 -27.55
C THR A 446 -28.40 -36.23 -26.76
N TYR A 447 -27.55 -35.21 -26.83
CA TYR A 447 -27.86 -33.89 -26.32
C TYR A 447 -28.96 -33.22 -27.16
N LYS A 448 -30.03 -32.77 -26.51
CA LYS A 448 -31.05 -31.94 -27.18
C LYS A 448 -30.56 -30.51 -27.38
N MET A 449 -31.06 -29.83 -28.41
CA MET A 449 -30.69 -28.43 -28.69
C MET A 449 -30.98 -27.49 -27.51
N ALA A 450 -32.10 -27.70 -26.81
CA ALA A 450 -32.42 -26.95 -25.59
C ALA A 450 -31.45 -27.23 -24.43
N GLU A 451 -30.93 -28.45 -24.31
CA GLU A 451 -29.91 -28.80 -23.31
C GLU A 451 -28.55 -28.17 -23.67
N ARG A 452 -28.19 -28.14 -24.96
CA ARG A 452 -26.97 -27.50 -25.46
C ARG A 452 -26.93 -26.00 -25.21
N SER A 453 -28.01 -25.29 -25.52
CA SER A 453 -28.09 -23.83 -25.27
C SER A 453 -27.89 -23.51 -23.78
N LYS A 454 -28.55 -24.25 -22.88
CA LYS A 454 -28.34 -24.12 -21.43
C LYS A 454 -26.91 -24.43 -21.01
N LEU A 455 -26.30 -25.47 -21.57
CA LEU A 455 -24.90 -25.82 -21.29
C LEU A 455 -23.96 -24.66 -21.67
N VAL A 456 -24.09 -24.11 -22.88
CA VAL A 456 -23.25 -22.99 -23.35
C VAL A 456 -23.37 -21.79 -22.41
N THR A 457 -24.58 -21.40 -22.01
CA THR A 457 -24.77 -20.28 -21.07
C THR A 457 -24.09 -20.54 -19.72
N HIS A 458 -24.14 -21.77 -19.20
CA HIS A 458 -23.49 -22.11 -17.94
C HIS A 458 -21.97 -22.20 -18.06
N VAL A 459 -21.45 -22.71 -19.18
CA VAL A 459 -20.00 -22.75 -19.46
C VAL A 459 -19.46 -21.33 -19.52
N LEU A 460 -20.12 -20.42 -20.24
CA LEU A 460 -19.70 -19.01 -20.33
C LEU A 460 -19.63 -18.33 -18.96
N LYS A 461 -20.59 -18.62 -18.07
CA LYS A 461 -20.56 -18.13 -16.68
C LYS A 461 -19.38 -18.68 -15.87
N VAL A 462 -19.05 -19.97 -16.02
CA VAL A 462 -17.88 -20.57 -15.34
C VAL A 462 -16.58 -20.04 -15.91
N MET A 463 -16.49 -19.80 -17.22
CA MET A 463 -15.30 -19.20 -17.83
C MET A 463 -15.02 -17.80 -17.28
N LEU A 464 -16.06 -16.98 -17.06
CA LEU A 464 -15.91 -15.67 -16.41
C LEU A 464 -15.36 -15.82 -14.97
N GLU A 465 -15.86 -16.79 -14.20
CA GLU A 465 -15.35 -17.09 -12.85
C GLU A 465 -13.87 -17.55 -12.88
N VAL A 466 -13.49 -18.39 -13.86
CA VAL A 466 -12.09 -18.81 -14.05
C VAL A 466 -11.20 -17.60 -14.33
N VAL A 467 -11.63 -16.68 -15.19
CA VAL A 467 -10.87 -15.44 -15.46
C VAL A 467 -10.66 -14.66 -14.16
N THR A 468 -11.69 -14.47 -13.34
CA THR A 468 -11.53 -13.77 -12.05
C THR A 468 -10.62 -14.49 -11.06
N ALA A 469 -10.61 -15.83 -11.04
CA ALA A 469 -9.66 -16.58 -10.22
C ALA A 469 -8.23 -16.44 -10.74
N THR A 470 -8.04 -16.49 -12.07
CA THR A 470 -6.73 -16.35 -12.71
C THR A 470 -6.12 -14.98 -12.45
N THR A 471 -6.92 -13.91 -12.38
CA THR A 471 -6.41 -12.57 -12.05
C THR A 471 -5.82 -12.52 -10.64
N PHE A 472 -6.44 -13.15 -9.64
CA PHE A 472 -5.87 -13.20 -8.28
C PHE A 472 -4.59 -14.04 -8.21
N VAL A 473 -4.54 -15.17 -8.93
CA VAL A 473 -3.33 -15.99 -9.02
C VAL A 473 -2.19 -15.24 -9.71
N MET A 474 -2.50 -14.49 -10.77
CA MET A 474 -1.52 -13.66 -11.49
C MET A 474 -1.02 -12.51 -10.61
N LEU A 475 -1.91 -11.81 -9.91
CA LEU A 475 -1.53 -10.73 -8.98
C LEU A 475 -0.61 -11.24 -7.86
N ASP A 476 -0.90 -12.42 -7.29
CA ASP A 476 -0.04 -13.04 -6.28
C ASP A 476 1.35 -13.36 -6.83
N ARG A 477 1.42 -13.90 -8.05
CA ARG A 477 2.68 -14.18 -8.71
C ARG A 477 3.48 -12.90 -8.99
N LEU A 478 2.82 -11.85 -9.47
CA LEU A 478 3.44 -10.54 -9.70
C LEU A 478 3.98 -9.93 -8.40
N PHE A 479 3.23 -10.02 -7.30
CA PHE A 479 3.69 -9.56 -5.97
C PHE A 479 4.92 -10.32 -5.49
N TYR A 480 4.94 -11.65 -5.66
CA TYR A 480 6.12 -12.44 -5.34
C TYR A 480 7.33 -12.01 -6.18
N GLU A 481 7.17 -11.87 -7.50
CA GLU A 481 8.27 -11.49 -8.39
C GLU A 481 8.79 -10.08 -8.08
N ALA A 482 7.90 -9.12 -7.81
CA ALA A 482 8.30 -7.77 -7.42
C ALA A 482 9.15 -7.78 -6.13
N LEU A 483 8.73 -8.53 -5.10
CA LEU A 483 9.51 -8.67 -3.87
C LEU A 483 10.84 -9.41 -4.09
N ASP A 484 10.88 -10.39 -5.00
CA ASP A 484 12.11 -11.10 -5.31
C ASP A 484 13.13 -10.23 -6.06
N VAL A 485 12.67 -9.35 -6.97
CA VAL A 485 13.51 -8.33 -7.60
C VAL A 485 14.10 -7.39 -6.55
N VAL A 486 13.27 -6.93 -5.59
CA VAL A 486 13.75 -6.09 -4.48
C VAL A 486 14.76 -6.86 -3.63
N ARG A 487 14.52 -8.14 -3.33
CA ARG A 487 15.46 -8.98 -2.58
C ARG A 487 16.83 -9.06 -3.25
N GLN A 488 16.85 -9.30 -4.57
CA GLN A 488 18.09 -9.44 -5.34
C GLN A 488 18.91 -8.14 -5.36
N HIS A 489 18.25 -6.98 -5.42
CA HIS A 489 18.93 -5.68 -5.46
C HIS A 489 19.20 -5.08 -4.07
N ALA A 490 18.47 -5.48 -3.03
CA ALA A 490 18.63 -4.96 -1.67
C ALA A 490 19.78 -5.60 -0.88
N GLN A 491 20.28 -6.75 -1.32
CA GLN A 491 21.41 -7.44 -0.69
C GLN A 491 22.74 -6.72 -1.01
N LEU A 492 23.01 -5.65 -0.25
CA LEU A 492 24.32 -5.01 -0.21
C LEU A 492 25.23 -5.77 0.77
N ASP A 493 26.08 -6.66 0.25
CA ASP A 493 27.15 -7.34 1.02
C ASP A 493 28.41 -6.46 1.19
N THR A 494 28.39 -5.21 0.69
CA THR A 494 29.52 -4.29 0.82
C THR A 494 29.48 -3.53 2.15
N ALA A 495 30.26 -4.01 3.11
CA ALA A 495 30.69 -3.22 4.26
C ALA A 495 31.38 -1.95 3.72
N HIS A 496 30.67 -0.82 3.72
CA HIS A 496 31.25 0.46 3.30
C HIS A 496 32.31 0.85 4.33
N ARG A 497 33.58 0.57 4.02
CA ARG A 497 34.73 1.14 4.74
C ARG A 497 34.80 2.62 4.39
N GLY A 498 34.25 3.46 5.24
CA GLY A 498 34.60 4.88 5.22
C GLY A 498 36.08 5.00 5.58
N THR A 499 36.91 5.38 4.61
CA THR A 499 38.32 5.71 4.85
C THR A 499 38.45 7.22 4.68
N HIS A 500 38.93 7.89 5.72
CA HIS A 500 39.23 9.33 5.71
C HIS A 500 40.73 9.51 5.94
N ASP A 501 41.58 9.08 5.01
CA ASP A 501 43.04 9.15 5.22
C ASP A 501 43.56 10.59 4.98
N LEU A 502 43.72 11.38 6.04
CA LEU A 502 44.30 12.72 6.00
C LEU A 502 45.45 12.83 7.01
N SER A 503 46.68 12.67 6.54
CA SER A 503 47.90 12.91 7.33
C SER A 503 48.52 14.26 6.96
N VAL A 504 48.44 15.24 7.88
CA VAL A 504 49.02 16.57 7.67
C VAL A 504 50.01 16.88 8.80
N GLU A 505 51.29 16.98 8.45
CA GLU A 505 52.35 17.32 9.39
C GLU A 505 52.62 18.83 9.38
N VAL A 506 52.33 19.50 10.49
CA VAL A 506 52.64 20.92 10.67
C VAL A 506 54.08 21.06 11.18
N LYS A 507 54.93 21.80 10.47
CA LYS A 507 56.30 22.14 10.89
C LYS A 507 56.36 23.56 11.45
N GLY A 508 57.08 23.74 12.56
CA GLY A 508 57.25 25.04 13.23
C GLY A 508 56.82 25.04 14.70
N THR A 509 57.44 25.95 15.47
CA THR A 509 57.18 26.21 16.89
C THR A 509 56.72 27.66 17.04
N GLY A 510 55.43 27.89 17.23
CA GLY A 510 54.84 29.22 17.38
C GLY A 510 53.30 29.12 17.49
N LEU A 511 52.64 30.20 17.92
CA LEU A 511 51.18 30.23 18.15
C LEU A 511 50.37 29.82 16.90
N LEU A 512 50.79 30.26 15.72
CA LEU A 512 50.13 29.88 14.47
C LEU A 512 50.30 28.38 14.15
N ALA A 513 51.46 27.81 14.47
CA ALA A 513 51.74 26.39 14.27
C ALA A 513 51.01 25.53 15.31
N SER A 514 50.80 26.01 16.55
CA SER A 514 49.95 25.32 17.54
C SER A 514 48.48 25.34 17.13
N LEU A 515 47.97 26.48 16.66
CA LEU A 515 46.62 26.62 16.12
C LEU A 515 46.39 25.62 14.97
N LEU A 516 47.24 25.64 13.94
CA LEU A 516 47.14 24.73 12.80
C LEU A 516 47.26 23.25 13.21
N ARG A 517 48.15 22.93 14.15
CA ARG A 517 48.32 21.56 14.62
C ARG A 517 47.09 21.07 15.39
N LYS A 518 46.45 21.90 16.22
CA LYS A 518 45.20 21.53 16.91
C LYS A 518 43.99 21.45 15.97
N LEU A 519 43.89 22.38 15.02
CA LEU A 519 42.89 22.33 13.94
C LEU A 519 42.98 20.99 13.20
N LEU A 520 44.18 20.64 12.73
CA LEU A 520 44.40 19.41 11.97
C LEU A 520 44.32 18.15 12.85
N TYR A 521 44.71 18.23 14.12
CA TYR A 521 44.66 17.10 15.05
C TYR A 521 43.22 16.60 15.25
N HIS A 522 42.25 17.49 15.49
CA HIS A 522 40.86 17.08 15.68
C HIS A 522 40.16 16.65 14.38
N LEU A 523 40.55 17.20 13.23
CA LEU A 523 40.10 16.72 11.92
C LEU A 523 40.75 15.38 11.52
N ALA A 524 41.99 15.12 11.93
CA ALA A 524 42.74 13.91 11.64
C ALA A 524 42.47 12.77 12.64
N LEU A 525 42.07 13.03 13.89
CA LEU A 525 41.71 11.97 14.87
C LEU A 525 40.26 11.49 14.78
N GLY A 526 39.39 12.21 14.09
CA GLY A 526 38.11 11.64 13.64
C GLY A 526 38.28 10.46 12.67
N VAL A 527 39.52 10.19 12.24
CA VAL A 527 39.90 9.12 11.29
C VAL A 527 40.21 7.80 11.99
N ASP A 528 40.85 7.84 13.16
CA ASP A 528 41.36 6.61 13.83
C ASP A 528 40.31 5.86 14.67
N THR A 529 39.16 6.49 14.98
CA THR A 529 38.00 5.81 15.60
C THR A 529 37.12 5.08 14.58
N SER A 530 37.60 4.89 13.35
CA SER A 530 37.01 4.04 12.31
C SER A 530 37.19 2.54 12.62
N GLY A 531 36.89 2.12 13.85
CA GLY A 531 36.63 0.72 14.15
C GLY A 531 35.55 0.23 13.20
N GLN A 532 35.88 -0.76 12.35
CA GLN A 532 35.05 -1.35 11.28
C GLN A 532 33.57 -1.48 11.67
N ARG A 533 32.76 -0.42 11.48
CA ARG A 533 31.32 -0.49 11.73
C ARG A 533 30.65 -0.97 10.45
N SER A 534 30.72 -2.28 10.22
CA SER A 534 30.02 -2.91 9.09
C SER A 534 28.51 -2.88 9.37
N VAL A 535 27.79 -1.98 8.71
CA VAL A 535 26.32 -1.96 8.77
C VAL A 535 25.78 -2.94 7.72
N THR A 536 25.14 -4.03 8.17
CA THR A 536 24.57 -5.05 7.28
C THR A 536 23.07 -4.86 7.11
N ASN A 537 22.58 -4.87 5.86
CA ASN A 537 21.15 -4.73 5.54
C ASN A 537 20.34 -6.05 5.63
N LYS A 538 20.95 -7.16 6.05
CA LYS A 538 20.36 -8.52 5.96
C LYS A 538 18.99 -8.65 6.64
N GLN A 539 18.76 -7.94 7.75
CA GLN A 539 17.51 -8.00 8.49
C GLN A 539 16.34 -7.29 7.78
N CYS A 540 16.62 -6.29 6.93
CA CYS A 540 15.60 -5.54 6.19
C CYS A 540 15.34 -6.10 4.79
N VAL A 541 15.99 -7.20 4.38
CA VAL A 541 15.72 -7.83 3.09
C VAL A 541 14.34 -8.53 3.11
N PRO A 542 13.51 -8.40 2.05
CA PRO A 542 12.22 -9.09 1.97
C PRO A 542 12.37 -10.61 1.90
N HIS A 543 11.42 -11.32 2.52
CA HIS A 543 11.28 -12.76 2.42
C HIS A 543 10.03 -13.12 1.60
N PRO A 544 10.11 -13.10 0.26
CA PRO A 544 8.95 -13.35 -0.59
C PRO A 544 8.43 -14.78 -0.42
N ARG A 545 7.11 -14.93 -0.25
CA ARG A 545 6.45 -16.24 -0.17
C ARG A 545 5.75 -16.56 -1.48
N ALA A 546 6.20 -17.64 -2.13
CA ALA A 546 5.52 -18.19 -3.30
C ALA A 546 4.32 -19.03 -2.87
N MET A 547 3.22 -18.93 -3.61
CA MET A 547 2.07 -19.79 -3.36
C MET A 547 2.42 -21.26 -3.65
N PRO A 548 2.11 -22.19 -2.74
CA PRO A 548 2.34 -23.62 -2.97
C PRO A 548 1.59 -24.16 -4.19
N ALA A 549 2.25 -25.00 -5.00
CA ALA A 549 1.72 -25.59 -6.22
C ALA A 549 0.37 -26.31 -6.03
N ILE A 550 0.13 -26.86 -4.83
CA ILE A 550 -1.11 -27.57 -4.48
C ILE A 550 -2.37 -26.69 -4.65
N TYR A 551 -2.27 -25.37 -4.42
CA TYR A 551 -3.42 -24.46 -4.58
C TYR A 551 -3.78 -24.26 -6.05
N PHE A 552 -2.80 -24.22 -6.96
CA PHE A 552 -3.06 -24.19 -8.40
C PHE A 552 -3.88 -25.40 -8.84
N PHE A 553 -3.44 -26.61 -8.46
CA PHE A 553 -4.15 -27.84 -8.79
C PHE A 553 -5.56 -27.88 -8.18
N LYS A 554 -5.74 -27.40 -6.94
CA LYS A 554 -7.06 -27.34 -6.29
C LYS A 554 -8.02 -26.36 -6.97
N ILE A 555 -7.55 -25.17 -7.34
CA ILE A 555 -8.37 -24.14 -7.99
C ILE A 555 -8.74 -24.59 -9.41
N TYR A 556 -7.75 -24.84 -10.27
CA TYR A 556 -8.00 -25.19 -11.67
C TYR A 556 -8.62 -26.58 -11.81
N GLY A 557 -8.18 -27.55 -11.01
CA GLY A 557 -8.81 -28.88 -10.94
C GLY A 557 -10.27 -28.79 -10.48
N GLY A 558 -10.59 -27.89 -9.53
CA GLY A 558 -11.96 -27.61 -9.11
C GLY A 558 -12.83 -27.06 -10.25
N TYR A 559 -12.32 -26.13 -11.05
CA TYR A 559 -13.04 -25.61 -12.22
C TYR A 559 -13.22 -26.65 -13.33
N VAL A 560 -12.19 -27.45 -13.63
CA VAL A 560 -12.28 -28.58 -14.56
C VAL A 560 -13.35 -29.57 -14.08
N TRP A 561 -13.40 -29.85 -12.79
CA TRP A 561 -14.44 -30.70 -12.20
C TRP A 561 -15.84 -30.09 -12.38
N ILE A 562 -16.02 -28.79 -12.15
CA ILE A 562 -17.31 -28.10 -12.38
C ILE A 562 -17.74 -28.21 -13.84
N LEU A 563 -16.81 -28.07 -14.81
CA LEU A 563 -17.09 -28.24 -16.23
C LEU A 563 -17.51 -29.68 -16.55
N LEU A 564 -16.85 -30.67 -15.95
CA LEU A 564 -17.24 -32.07 -16.05
C LEU A 564 -18.65 -32.30 -15.47
N LEU A 565 -18.97 -31.76 -14.30
CA LEU A 565 -20.32 -31.86 -13.71
C LEU A 565 -21.38 -31.20 -14.61
N LEU A 566 -21.07 -30.09 -15.27
CA LEU A 566 -21.96 -29.45 -16.25
C LEU A 566 -22.22 -30.33 -17.46
N TYR A 567 -21.18 -31.00 -17.98
CA TYR A 567 -21.30 -31.94 -19.08
C TYR A 567 -22.09 -33.21 -18.70
N VAL A 568 -21.95 -33.70 -17.46
CA VAL A 568 -22.65 -34.92 -17.03
C VAL A 568 -24.11 -34.63 -16.58
N ASN A 569 -24.46 -33.37 -16.31
CA ASN A 569 -25.76 -32.95 -15.77
C ASN A 569 -27.02 -33.51 -16.49
N PRO A 570 -27.17 -33.51 -17.83
CA PRO A 570 -28.38 -34.08 -18.44
C PRO A 570 -28.50 -35.59 -18.25
N TYR A 571 -27.36 -36.29 -18.12
CA TYR A 571 -27.34 -37.72 -17.83
C TYR A 571 -27.71 -37.99 -16.37
N THR A 572 -27.27 -37.15 -15.43
CA THR A 572 -27.68 -37.30 -14.02
C THR A 572 -29.15 -37.00 -13.79
N LEU A 573 -29.74 -36.08 -14.57
CA LEU A 573 -31.19 -35.84 -14.59
C LEU A 573 -31.99 -37.05 -15.10
N ARG A 574 -31.42 -37.86 -15.99
CA ARG A 574 -32.01 -39.14 -16.43
C ARG A 574 -31.80 -40.24 -15.40
N LEU A 575 -30.62 -40.27 -14.78
CA LEU A 575 -30.28 -41.24 -13.73
C LEU A 575 -31.20 -41.12 -12.50
N ARG A 576 -31.52 -39.91 -12.03
CA ARG A 576 -32.46 -39.73 -10.90
C ARG A 576 -33.84 -40.33 -11.19
N ARG A 577 -34.30 -40.30 -12.45
CA ARG A 577 -35.57 -40.93 -12.87
C ARG A 577 -35.45 -42.45 -12.82
N LEU A 578 -34.36 -43.01 -13.31
CA LEU A 578 -34.09 -44.45 -13.27
C LEU A 578 -34.05 -44.98 -11.83
N ILE A 579 -33.36 -44.27 -10.93
CA ILE A 579 -33.29 -44.64 -9.50
C ILE A 579 -34.69 -44.70 -8.89
N CYS A 580 -35.52 -43.67 -9.04
CA CYS A 580 -36.88 -43.70 -8.49
C CYS A 580 -37.79 -44.74 -9.16
N SER A 581 -37.60 -45.02 -10.46
CA SER A 581 -38.36 -46.04 -11.17
C SER A 581 -38.09 -47.45 -10.65
N TYR A 582 -36.85 -47.68 -10.17
CA TYR A 582 -36.44 -48.94 -9.59
C TYR A 582 -37.12 -49.20 -8.23
N PHE A 583 -37.04 -48.23 -7.31
CA PHE A 583 -37.60 -48.37 -5.96
C PHE A 583 -39.13 -48.33 -5.93
N TYR A 584 -39.77 -47.66 -6.90
CA TYR A 584 -41.22 -47.48 -6.94
C TYR A 584 -41.82 -47.91 -8.30
N PRO A 585 -41.77 -49.21 -8.64
CA PRO A 585 -42.19 -49.71 -9.96
C PRO A 585 -43.70 -49.52 -10.19
N ILE A 586 -44.51 -49.67 -9.14
CA ILE A 586 -45.96 -49.45 -9.20
C ILE A 586 -46.26 -47.98 -9.52
N ARG A 587 -45.57 -47.04 -8.87
CA ARG A 587 -45.75 -45.61 -9.12
C ARG A 587 -45.29 -45.25 -10.54
N GLU A 588 -44.21 -45.87 -11.02
CA GLU A 588 -43.72 -45.65 -12.37
C GLU A 588 -44.72 -46.10 -13.44
N LYS A 589 -45.35 -47.27 -13.25
CA LYS A 589 -46.39 -47.76 -14.16
C LYS A 589 -47.55 -46.76 -14.29
N HIS A 590 -48.03 -46.20 -13.18
CA HIS A 590 -49.08 -45.17 -13.19
C HIS A 590 -48.65 -43.91 -13.95
N ARG A 591 -47.42 -43.43 -13.72
CA ARG A 591 -46.87 -42.27 -14.41
C ARG A 591 -46.77 -42.47 -15.92
N ILE A 592 -46.32 -43.65 -16.36
CA ILE A 592 -46.21 -43.96 -17.79
C ILE A 592 -47.59 -44.08 -18.45
N LEU A 593 -48.56 -44.72 -17.77
CA LEU A 593 -49.94 -44.80 -18.28
C LEU A 593 -50.59 -43.42 -18.39
N HIS A 594 -50.39 -42.56 -17.39
CA HIS A 594 -50.84 -41.17 -17.43
C HIS A 594 -50.22 -40.42 -18.61
N LEU A 595 -48.89 -40.51 -18.77
CA LEU A 595 -48.17 -39.87 -19.87
C LEU A 595 -48.68 -40.34 -21.24
N TYR A 596 -48.87 -41.65 -21.40
CA TYR A 596 -49.37 -42.23 -22.65
C TYR A 596 -50.78 -41.70 -22.98
N ASN A 597 -51.69 -41.72 -22.01
CA ASN A 597 -53.05 -41.23 -22.19
C ASN A 597 -53.10 -39.71 -22.43
N ASP A 598 -52.25 -38.94 -21.75
CA ASP A 598 -52.13 -37.49 -21.95
C ASP A 598 -51.62 -37.14 -23.36
N ILE A 599 -50.59 -37.83 -23.86
CA ILE A 599 -50.11 -37.65 -25.24
C ILE A 599 -51.21 -38.03 -26.24
N LEU A 600 -51.95 -39.11 -26.00
CA LEU A 600 -53.05 -39.53 -26.86
C LEU A 600 -54.17 -38.47 -26.90
N LYS A 601 -54.60 -37.96 -25.74
CA LYS A 601 -55.57 -36.87 -25.63
C LYS A 601 -55.10 -35.61 -26.38
N LYS A 602 -53.82 -35.26 -26.26
CA LYS A 602 -53.20 -34.15 -26.98
C LYS A 602 -53.20 -34.36 -28.50
N ARG A 603 -52.96 -35.58 -28.97
CA ARG A 603 -53.04 -35.91 -30.41
C ARG A 603 -54.45 -35.80 -30.96
N LEU A 604 -55.47 -36.23 -30.21
CA LEU A 604 -56.88 -36.05 -30.60
C LEU A 604 -57.25 -34.57 -30.74
N LYS A 605 -56.69 -33.70 -29.89
CA LYS A 605 -56.89 -32.24 -29.95
C LYS A 605 -55.88 -31.51 -30.85
N MET A 606 -55.03 -32.22 -31.59
CA MET A 606 -53.86 -31.59 -32.20
C MET A 606 -54.20 -30.57 -33.28
N GLN A 607 -55.24 -30.80 -34.08
CA GLN A 607 -55.68 -29.82 -35.08
C GLN A 607 -56.03 -28.46 -34.44
N LYS A 608 -56.71 -28.46 -33.27
CA LYS A 608 -57.00 -27.24 -32.51
C LYS A 608 -55.70 -26.58 -32.02
N THR A 609 -54.75 -27.36 -31.51
CA THR A 609 -53.45 -26.82 -31.04
C THR A 609 -52.59 -26.24 -32.17
N LEU A 610 -52.60 -26.84 -33.37
CA LEU A 610 -51.88 -26.34 -34.53
C LEU A 610 -52.48 -25.00 -35.00
N ARG A 611 -53.81 -24.88 -35.01
CA ARG A 611 -54.51 -23.62 -35.32
C ARG A 611 -54.18 -22.52 -34.31
N ARG A 612 -54.31 -22.78 -33.01
CA ARG A 612 -53.93 -21.81 -31.95
C ARG A 612 -52.48 -21.33 -32.08
N LYS A 613 -51.55 -22.25 -32.35
CA LYS A 613 -50.13 -21.89 -32.58
C LYS A 613 -49.93 -21.06 -33.84
N ALA A 614 -50.63 -21.39 -34.93
CA ALA A 614 -50.58 -20.62 -36.15
C ALA A 614 -51.07 -19.18 -35.91
N VAL A 615 -52.20 -18.99 -35.21
CA VAL A 615 -52.72 -17.66 -34.83
C VAL A 615 -51.67 -16.86 -34.04
N GLN A 616 -51.10 -17.47 -33.01
CA GLN A 616 -50.08 -16.82 -32.17
C GLN A 616 -48.83 -16.43 -32.97
N ALA A 617 -48.35 -17.31 -33.85
CA ALA A 617 -47.18 -17.04 -34.68
C ALA A 617 -47.45 -15.97 -35.74
N VAL A 618 -48.65 -15.95 -36.33
CA VAL A 618 -49.08 -14.90 -37.29
C VAL A 618 -49.16 -13.55 -36.58
N ARG A 619 -49.81 -13.47 -35.40
CA ARG A 619 -49.86 -12.25 -34.59
C ARG A 619 -48.47 -11.75 -34.20
N ALA A 620 -47.61 -12.65 -33.73
CA ALA A 620 -46.24 -12.32 -33.36
C ALA A 620 -45.42 -11.78 -34.56
N HIS A 621 -45.63 -12.32 -35.76
CA HIS A 621 -44.97 -11.84 -36.97
C HIS A 621 -45.39 -10.40 -37.32
N TYR A 622 -46.69 -10.08 -37.25
CA TYR A 622 -47.19 -8.72 -37.51
C TYR A 622 -46.83 -7.71 -36.41
N LEU A 623 -46.67 -8.16 -35.16
CA LEU A 623 -46.22 -7.34 -34.04
C LEU A 623 -44.70 -7.18 -33.97
N SER A 624 -43.93 -8.10 -34.57
CA SER A 624 -42.48 -7.99 -34.61
C SER A 624 -42.05 -6.90 -35.58
N GLY A 625 -41.22 -5.95 -35.13
CA GLY A 625 -40.69 -4.86 -35.94
C GLY A 625 -39.70 -5.32 -37.04
N GLU A 626 -38.89 -4.40 -37.54
CA GLU A 626 -37.87 -4.73 -38.54
C GLU A 626 -36.83 -5.69 -37.96
N ASN A 627 -36.88 -6.96 -38.38
CA ASN A 627 -35.91 -7.99 -38.01
C ASN A 627 -34.90 -8.23 -39.14
N LEU A 628 -33.80 -8.95 -38.88
CA LEU A 628 -32.81 -9.32 -39.90
C LEU A 628 -33.41 -10.02 -41.13
N LEU A 629 -34.47 -10.82 -40.91
CA LEU A 629 -35.25 -11.42 -41.98
C LEU A 629 -36.00 -10.35 -42.80
N SER A 630 -36.68 -9.41 -42.15
CA SER A 630 -37.41 -8.31 -42.80
C SER A 630 -36.47 -7.43 -43.63
N LEU A 631 -35.27 -7.11 -43.10
CA LEU A 631 -34.25 -6.36 -43.84
C LEU A 631 -33.76 -7.12 -45.09
N ARG A 632 -33.50 -8.43 -44.97
CA ARG A 632 -33.11 -9.28 -46.11
C ARG A 632 -34.18 -9.28 -47.20
N MET A 633 -35.45 -9.37 -46.80
CA MET A 633 -36.57 -9.39 -47.74
C MET A 633 -36.79 -8.03 -48.42
N LYS A 634 -36.46 -6.92 -47.74
CA LYS A 634 -36.58 -5.54 -48.27
C LYS A 634 -35.42 -5.17 -49.22
N PHE A 635 -34.20 -5.66 -48.96
CA PHE A 635 -32.99 -5.37 -49.75
C PHE A 635 -32.21 -6.63 -50.16
N PRO A 636 -32.78 -7.52 -51.00
CA PRO A 636 -32.18 -8.82 -51.32
C PRO A 636 -30.83 -8.72 -52.06
N TYR A 637 -30.62 -7.67 -52.87
CA TYR A 637 -29.38 -7.48 -53.63
C TYR A 637 -28.19 -7.09 -52.76
N VAL A 638 -28.41 -6.32 -51.69
CA VAL A 638 -27.35 -5.83 -50.78
C VAL A 638 -27.17 -6.78 -49.59
N LEU A 639 -28.27 -7.33 -49.09
CA LEU A 639 -28.32 -8.11 -47.87
C LEU A 639 -28.53 -9.62 -48.13
N GLY A 640 -28.42 -10.09 -49.38
CA GLY A 640 -28.62 -11.50 -49.73
C GLY A 640 -27.68 -12.48 -49.01
N TRP A 641 -26.46 -12.05 -48.71
CA TRP A 641 -25.46 -12.85 -47.96
C TRP A 641 -25.92 -13.20 -46.53
N LEU A 642 -26.84 -12.41 -45.94
CA LEU A 642 -27.43 -12.72 -44.63
C LEU A 642 -28.18 -14.05 -44.61
N HIS A 643 -28.51 -14.64 -45.77
CA HIS A 643 -29.01 -16.02 -45.84
C HIS A 643 -28.09 -17.04 -45.12
N ALA A 644 -26.79 -16.75 -44.98
CA ALA A 644 -25.88 -17.58 -44.18
C ALA A 644 -26.27 -17.66 -42.69
N LEU A 645 -26.90 -16.62 -42.13
CA LEU A 645 -27.24 -16.54 -40.71
C LEU A 645 -28.60 -17.19 -40.41
N PRO A 646 -28.75 -17.97 -39.31
CA PRO A 646 -30.03 -18.57 -38.94
C PRO A 646 -31.15 -17.56 -38.68
N ALA A 647 -30.82 -16.38 -38.12
CA ALA A 647 -31.78 -15.34 -37.77
C ALA A 647 -32.38 -14.59 -38.98
N ALA A 648 -31.77 -14.73 -40.16
CA ALA A 648 -32.22 -14.08 -41.38
C ALA A 648 -32.80 -15.08 -42.40
N ARG A 649 -33.07 -16.32 -42.00
CA ARG A 649 -33.72 -17.36 -42.82
C ARG A 649 -35.19 -17.52 -42.44
N MET A 650 -35.99 -18.02 -43.38
CA MET A 650 -37.40 -18.29 -43.13
C MET A 650 -37.53 -19.37 -42.05
N THR A 651 -38.56 -19.25 -41.21
CA THR A 651 -38.86 -20.22 -40.16
C THR A 651 -40.24 -20.84 -40.38
N CYS A 652 -40.37 -22.13 -40.10
CA CYS A 652 -41.66 -22.82 -40.18
C CYS A 652 -42.67 -22.21 -39.20
N LEU A 653 -43.85 -21.85 -39.67
CA LEU A 653 -44.91 -21.21 -38.87
C LEU A 653 -45.27 -21.98 -37.60
N ILE A 654 -45.22 -23.32 -37.65
CA ILE A 654 -45.70 -24.18 -36.55
C ILE A 654 -44.56 -24.58 -35.60
N CYS A 655 -43.43 -25.06 -36.15
CA CYS A 655 -42.35 -25.62 -35.34
C CYS A 655 -41.18 -24.66 -35.08
N GLY A 656 -41.11 -23.52 -35.79
CA GLY A 656 -40.04 -22.53 -35.65
C GLY A 656 -38.67 -23.02 -36.13
N GLU A 657 -38.60 -24.16 -36.83
CA GLU A 657 -37.38 -24.62 -37.47
C GLU A 657 -36.95 -23.63 -38.56
N THR A 658 -35.65 -23.44 -38.72
CA THR A 658 -35.09 -22.57 -39.77
C THR A 658 -34.89 -23.36 -41.06
N GLU A 659 -35.15 -22.71 -42.18
CA GLU A 659 -34.89 -23.23 -43.52
C GLU A 659 -33.42 -23.69 -43.64
N PRO A 660 -33.13 -24.93 -44.10
CA PRO A 660 -31.77 -25.43 -44.23
C PRO A 660 -30.98 -24.60 -45.26
N ARG A 661 -29.64 -24.60 -45.16
CA ARG A 661 -28.80 -23.95 -46.17
C ARG A 661 -28.91 -24.74 -47.47
N THR A 662 -28.96 -24.03 -48.60
CA THR A 662 -28.99 -24.59 -49.96
C THR A 662 -27.89 -25.64 -50.10
N GLY A 663 -28.25 -26.91 -50.31
CA GLY A 663 -27.32 -28.04 -50.47
C GLY A 663 -27.23 -29.06 -49.31
N GLN A 664 -27.82 -28.80 -48.13
CA GLN A 664 -27.88 -29.76 -47.03
C GLN A 664 -29.32 -30.26 -46.81
N TYR A 665 -29.61 -31.47 -47.30
CA TYR A 665 -30.88 -32.21 -47.16
C TYR A 665 -32.13 -31.51 -47.73
N SER A 666 -32.62 -32.06 -48.84
CA SER A 666 -33.96 -31.80 -49.40
C SER A 666 -35.04 -32.34 -48.45
N GLN A 667 -35.49 -31.52 -47.50
CA GLN A 667 -36.89 -31.61 -47.08
C GLN A 667 -37.66 -30.59 -47.89
N ASN A 668 -38.78 -30.99 -48.49
CA ASN A 668 -39.63 -30.06 -49.22
C ASN A 668 -40.20 -29.03 -48.23
N TRP A 669 -39.76 -27.78 -48.39
CA TRP A 669 -40.39 -26.63 -47.74
C TRP A 669 -41.56 -26.17 -48.60
N HIS A 670 -42.69 -25.93 -47.95
CA HIS A 670 -43.91 -25.55 -48.62
C HIS A 670 -44.26 -24.10 -48.29
N SER A 671 -44.31 -23.26 -49.32
CA SER A 671 -44.87 -21.91 -49.26
C SER A 671 -46.38 -21.95 -49.47
N CYS A 672 -47.09 -20.96 -48.95
CA CYS A 672 -48.51 -20.79 -49.24
C CYS A 672 -48.72 -20.47 -50.74
N SER A 673 -49.80 -20.98 -51.33
CA SER A 673 -50.19 -20.66 -52.71
C SER A 673 -50.75 -19.24 -52.88
N SER A 674 -51.11 -18.55 -51.78
CA SER A 674 -51.59 -17.17 -51.82
C SER A 674 -50.43 -16.19 -51.97
N PRO A 675 -50.44 -15.29 -52.98
CA PRO A 675 -49.32 -14.39 -53.28
C PRO A 675 -49.05 -13.37 -52.17
N LYS A 676 -50.01 -13.14 -51.26
CA LYS A 676 -49.88 -12.19 -50.14
C LYS A 676 -49.43 -12.83 -48.82
N CYS A 677 -49.25 -14.15 -48.77
CA CYS A 677 -48.93 -14.87 -47.54
C CYS A 677 -47.43 -15.17 -47.44
N PRO A 678 -46.68 -14.55 -46.51
CA PRO A 678 -45.24 -14.73 -46.38
C PRO A 678 -44.83 -16.02 -45.63
N PHE A 679 -45.79 -16.84 -45.18
CA PHE A 679 -45.51 -17.96 -44.28
C PHE A 679 -45.10 -19.25 -45.00
N VAL A 680 -44.14 -19.95 -44.41
CA VAL A 680 -43.63 -21.24 -44.90
C VAL A 680 -43.80 -22.35 -43.86
N TYR A 681 -43.84 -23.59 -44.34
CA TYR A 681 -43.96 -24.80 -43.53
C TYR A 681 -42.89 -25.82 -43.91
N CYS A 682 -42.36 -26.54 -42.91
CA CYS A 682 -41.58 -27.75 -43.19
C CYS A 682 -42.51 -28.91 -43.59
N GLY A 683 -42.00 -29.88 -44.36
CA GLY A 683 -42.81 -30.97 -44.93
C GLY A 683 -43.56 -31.86 -43.92
N GLU A 684 -43.08 -32.01 -42.69
CA GLU A 684 -43.85 -32.70 -41.62
C GLU A 684 -45.04 -31.85 -41.15
N CYS A 685 -44.82 -30.56 -40.86
CA CYS A 685 -45.87 -29.65 -40.40
C CYS A 685 -46.93 -29.39 -41.48
N TRP A 686 -46.53 -29.35 -42.77
CA TRP A 686 -47.46 -29.19 -43.89
C TRP A 686 -48.45 -30.37 -43.99
N ARG A 687 -47.95 -31.61 -43.88
CA ARG A 687 -48.80 -32.82 -43.86
C ARG A 687 -49.73 -32.84 -42.65
N GLU A 688 -49.24 -32.44 -41.48
CA GLU A 688 -50.05 -32.41 -40.25
C GLU A 688 -51.12 -31.32 -40.25
N ALA A 689 -50.89 -30.21 -40.96
CA ALA A 689 -51.89 -29.16 -41.17
C ALA A 689 -53.02 -29.58 -42.14
N GLY A 690 -52.89 -30.75 -42.79
CA GLY A 690 -53.81 -31.23 -43.83
C GLY A 690 -53.49 -30.66 -45.21
N ALA A 691 -52.22 -30.39 -45.51
CA ALA A 691 -51.76 -29.81 -46.78
C ALA A 691 -52.46 -28.49 -47.16
N ARG A 692 -52.80 -27.69 -46.14
CA ARG A 692 -53.42 -26.37 -46.28
C ARG A 692 -52.70 -25.34 -45.42
N CYS A 693 -52.66 -24.09 -45.89
CA CYS A 693 -52.07 -23.01 -45.13
C CYS A 693 -53.01 -22.56 -44.01
N LEU A 694 -52.60 -22.79 -42.76
CA LEU A 694 -53.35 -22.33 -41.58
C LEU A 694 -53.34 -20.81 -41.43
N ALA A 695 -52.41 -20.07 -42.02
CA ALA A 695 -52.43 -18.60 -41.93
C ALA A 695 -53.50 -17.96 -42.82
N CYS A 696 -53.99 -18.68 -43.84
CA CYS A 696 -55.02 -18.20 -44.78
C CYS A 696 -56.39 -18.86 -44.56
N ASP A 697 -56.53 -19.72 -43.54
CA ASP A 697 -57.81 -20.37 -43.23
C ASP A 697 -58.76 -19.30 -42.62
N PRO A 698 -59.90 -18.97 -43.25
CA PRO A 698 -60.79 -17.90 -42.79
C PRO A 698 -61.36 -18.16 -41.39
N SER A 699 -61.37 -19.42 -40.94
CA SER A 699 -61.74 -19.80 -39.57
C SER A 699 -60.73 -19.37 -38.49
N LEU A 700 -59.59 -18.77 -38.86
CA LEU A 700 -58.67 -18.17 -37.89
C LEU A 700 -59.20 -16.88 -37.25
N ASN A 701 -59.99 -16.09 -37.99
CA ASN A 701 -60.60 -14.87 -37.45
C ASN A 701 -61.70 -15.21 -36.43
N ASP A 702 -62.42 -16.32 -36.58
CA ASP A 702 -63.42 -16.71 -35.58
C ASP A 702 -62.79 -17.22 -34.27
N LEU A 703 -61.55 -17.72 -34.32
CA LEU A 703 -60.79 -18.16 -33.14
C LEU A 703 -60.04 -17.02 -32.43
N SER A 704 -59.83 -15.88 -33.09
CA SER A 704 -59.17 -14.72 -32.48
C SER A 704 -60.00 -14.08 -31.37
N ASP A 705 -61.33 -14.22 -31.47
CA ASP A 705 -62.31 -13.49 -30.67
C ASP A 705 -62.88 -14.34 -29.53
N VAL A 706 -62.72 -15.67 -29.58
CA VAL A 706 -63.26 -16.61 -28.57
C VAL A 706 -62.22 -16.97 -27.48
N ASP A 707 -60.92 -16.91 -27.76
CA ASP A 707 -59.85 -17.25 -26.80
C ASP A 707 -59.57 -16.13 -25.75
N SER A 708 -60.36 -15.05 -25.70
CA SER A 708 -60.38 -14.10 -24.56
C SER A 708 -61.24 -14.58 -23.38
N LEU A 709 -61.95 -15.71 -23.49
CA LEU A 709 -62.76 -16.28 -22.42
C LEU A 709 -62.28 -17.70 -22.04
N SER A 710 -61.41 -17.74 -21.03
CA SER A 710 -61.24 -18.82 -20.03
C SER A 710 -61.28 -20.30 -20.49
N ASP A 711 -60.10 -20.91 -20.59
CA ASP A 711 -59.89 -22.38 -20.57
C ASP A 711 -60.02 -22.94 -19.13
N ASP A 712 -61.08 -22.58 -18.38
CA ASP A 712 -61.43 -23.14 -17.06
C ASP A 712 -62.85 -23.75 -17.09
N VAL A 713 -63.06 -24.79 -17.89
CA VAL A 713 -64.15 -25.75 -17.64
C VAL A 713 -63.60 -27.16 -17.68
N GLN A 714 -63.16 -27.57 -16.50
CA GLN A 714 -62.77 -28.93 -16.18
C GLN A 714 -64.05 -29.76 -16.02
N LEU A 715 -64.47 -30.44 -17.09
CA LEU A 715 -65.51 -31.46 -17.01
C LEU A 715 -65.01 -32.60 -16.12
N ARG A 716 -65.51 -32.64 -14.87
CA ARG A 716 -65.41 -33.78 -13.95
C ARG A 716 -66.18 -34.95 -14.53
N TYR A 717 -65.49 -36.07 -14.72
CA TYR A 717 -66.01 -37.42 -14.49
C TYR A 717 -64.96 -38.20 -13.72
#